data_AF-A0A3G1IUT7-F1
#
_entry.id   AF-A0A3G1IUT7-F1
#
_cell.length_a   1.000
_cell.length_b   1.000
_cell.length_c   1.000
_cell.angle_alpha   90.00
_cell.angle_beta   90.00
_cell.angle_gamma   90.00
#
_symmetry.space_group_name_H-M   'P 1'
#
loop_
_entity.id
_entity.type
_entity.pdbx_description
1 polymer ?
#
loop_
_entity_poly.entity_id
_entity_poly.type
_entity_poly.pdbx_seq_one_letter_code
_entity_poly.pdbx_strand_id
1 'polypeptide(L)'
;MSIKPSGTSSVVNPQLYSTVTVSTILQADQQDRFLQQGELDQLSAYLNSGIKRLDIAITLTNNSEGIVSRAANRIFVGGSAISYLEKSQDLIPVTILREGLKLGTANYVENQGSFRDNVRSLFNTGGAEVIPAGFRPINVSRYGTVRMQKSLRDLDWFLRYVTYAIVAGDPNILVTNIRGLREIIENACSSAATIVALQEMRRAALSFFTKDIEAQRLVNQYFAVVLTEFKAPAPSDQIRKRFSSDLQGLRLPQIYANSAIQKPRFVLKPDSSSSEKESVIKAVYRQIFERDITKAYGLSISDLESKAKNGQISIKEFVRRLGKSKLYAQNFYQPYTNSRVIELAFRHFLGRGPSSSEEVREYFGIVSKGGLPLLIDTLVDSKEYAEYFGEETVPYLRTLGEEAQECRNWGAQISLLNYSAPFRKVPEFVTLFADYKNPLPDQHPYGVGNDPLEIQFGAIFPSETRNPKTRPTFFNKDTRRILIRRGAGISNQVGNPSAVSKLPGTLGPKVFKFSPVYKNRKRVADINNVNFTESNAQTVITATYLQVLGREPYLGQRLPVWEIKLENGDISLREFVRQVAKSNLFRSLYWTPYYVCKAIEYIHRRLLGRPTYGRPEINKYFDIASKQGFYAFIDSLIDSAEYLEVFGDNTVPYERYLTPGGLALKVRRPRITAPSFKEALNLKALRFVELGAIKEFRADSNIQARIKQGVTKQREQTKIFQLKAQDDKVNIETVIRAAYRQVFERDMDSYRVKNEFISLESRLRNREITVRDFVEALGQSQLYRKESYIPYPNTKVIELGTKHFLGRAPQNQAEIRKYNQILASGGLKAFVRSLVTSVEYAEIFGEDTVPYRRFPTLPATNFPNTEKLYNTLTKQNRTIVVPSFEASNPRLAITGG
;
A
#
# COMPACT_ATOMS: atom_id res chain seq x y z
N MET A 1 -11.90 -16.99 -19.21
CA MET A 1 -11.43 -16.56 -17.88
C MET A 1 -9.91 -16.46 -17.91
N SER A 2 -9.33 -15.28 -17.72
CA SER A 2 -7.87 -15.13 -17.55
C SER A 2 -7.53 -15.38 -16.07
N ILE A 3 -6.80 -16.45 -15.75
CA ILE A 3 -6.24 -16.67 -14.41
C ILE A 3 -5.13 -15.62 -14.23
N LYS A 4 -5.28 -14.66 -13.31
CA LYS A 4 -4.37 -13.49 -13.22
C LYS A 4 -3.24 -13.72 -12.20
N PRO A 5 -3.50 -14.21 -10.97
CA PRO A 5 -2.46 -14.62 -10.04
C PRO A 5 -2.51 -16.13 -9.78
N SER A 6 -1.37 -16.71 -9.43
CA SER A 6 -1.29 -18.09 -8.99
C SER A 6 -0.63 -18.13 -7.61
N GLY A 7 -1.20 -18.88 -6.68
CA GLY A 7 -0.43 -19.36 -5.53
C GLY A 7 0.79 -20.16 -6.00
N THR A 8 1.77 -20.34 -5.11
CA THR A 8 2.97 -21.12 -5.39
C THR A 8 2.59 -22.56 -5.75
N SER A 9 2.97 -23.07 -6.92
CA SER A 9 2.81 -24.49 -7.24
C SER A 9 3.98 -25.28 -6.65
N SER A 10 3.83 -25.75 -5.42
CA SER A 10 4.79 -26.67 -4.82
C SER A 10 4.72 -28.04 -5.48
N VAL A 11 5.86 -28.70 -5.66
CA VAL A 11 5.91 -30.09 -6.10
C VAL A 11 5.29 -30.95 -5.00
N VAL A 12 4.21 -31.65 -5.33
CA VAL A 12 3.55 -32.59 -4.43
C VAL A 12 3.41 -33.90 -5.16
N ASN A 13 3.94 -34.96 -4.55
CA ASN A 13 3.80 -36.31 -5.05
C ASN A 13 2.62 -36.96 -4.33
N PRO A 14 1.54 -37.35 -5.04
CA PRO A 14 0.44 -38.07 -4.42
C PRO A 14 0.96 -39.43 -3.90
N GLN A 15 0.45 -39.84 -2.74
CA GLN A 15 0.80 -41.13 -2.16
C GLN A 15 0.06 -42.23 -2.92
N LEU A 16 0.81 -43.17 -3.47
CA LEU A 16 0.28 -44.24 -4.32
C LEU A 16 -0.04 -45.49 -3.51
N TYR A 17 0.89 -45.93 -2.67
CA TYR A 17 0.77 -47.13 -1.82
C TYR A 17 1.78 -47.06 -0.66
N SER A 18 1.57 -47.88 0.37
CA SER A 18 2.51 -48.09 1.47
C SER A 18 3.35 -49.35 1.26
N THR A 19 4.57 -49.32 1.79
CA THR A 19 5.39 -50.52 1.99
C THR A 19 5.59 -50.74 3.48
N VAL A 20 5.96 -51.96 3.87
CA VAL A 20 6.27 -52.27 5.28
C VAL A 20 7.37 -51.34 5.79
N THR A 21 8.46 -51.16 5.04
CA THR A 21 9.58 -50.29 5.43
C THR A 21 9.18 -48.82 5.59
N VAL A 22 8.42 -48.28 4.66
CA VAL A 22 8.00 -46.87 4.71
C VAL A 22 7.02 -46.66 5.88
N SER A 23 6.08 -47.58 6.09
CA SER A 23 5.09 -47.48 7.17
C SER A 23 5.73 -47.49 8.56
N THR A 24 6.69 -48.38 8.84
CA THR A 24 7.36 -48.48 10.15
C THR A 24 8.24 -47.27 10.44
N ILE A 25 9.02 -46.80 9.46
CA ILE A 25 9.86 -45.61 9.60
C ILE A 25 8.98 -44.37 9.83
N LEU A 26 7.89 -44.23 9.06
CA LEU A 26 7.00 -43.07 9.19
C LEU A 26 6.24 -43.06 10.51
N GLN A 27 5.90 -44.20 11.10
CA GLN A 27 5.30 -44.25 12.44
C GLN A 27 6.23 -43.67 13.52
N ALA A 28 7.52 -43.95 13.44
CA ALA A 28 8.52 -43.37 14.34
C ALA A 28 8.72 -41.86 14.07
N ASP A 29 8.84 -41.48 12.80
CA ASP A 29 9.03 -40.09 12.33
C ASP A 29 7.86 -39.19 12.75
N GLN A 30 6.61 -39.63 12.53
CA GLN A 30 5.41 -38.90 12.95
C GLN A 30 5.32 -38.69 14.47
N GLN A 31 6.11 -39.42 15.25
CA GLN A 31 6.18 -39.31 16.71
C GLN A 31 7.44 -38.59 17.22
N ASP A 32 8.32 -38.12 16.33
CA ASP A 32 9.66 -37.58 16.64
C ASP A 32 10.49 -38.53 17.55
N ARG A 33 10.25 -39.84 17.42
CA ARG A 33 10.94 -40.90 18.15
C ARG A 33 12.04 -41.50 17.29
N PHE A 34 13.06 -42.02 17.95
CA PHE A 34 13.92 -43.02 17.32
C PHE A 34 13.19 -44.36 17.25
N LEU A 35 13.51 -45.14 16.22
CA LEU A 35 12.98 -46.49 16.03
C LEU A 35 13.20 -47.33 17.30
N GLN A 36 12.14 -47.95 17.78
CA GLN A 36 12.19 -48.84 18.92
C GLN A 36 12.65 -50.24 18.50
N GLN A 37 13.13 -51.04 19.46
CA GLN A 37 13.62 -52.39 19.18
C GLN A 37 12.59 -53.24 18.42
N GLY A 38 11.31 -53.21 18.81
CA GLY A 38 10.26 -53.96 18.10
C GLY A 38 10.04 -53.52 16.64
N GLU A 39 10.16 -52.21 16.35
CA GLU A 39 10.06 -51.68 14.98
C GLU A 39 11.30 -52.07 14.14
N LEU A 40 12.49 -52.12 14.76
CA LEU A 40 13.72 -52.61 14.13
C LEU A 40 13.65 -54.13 13.87
N ASP A 41 13.08 -54.89 14.79
CA ASP A 41 12.87 -56.33 14.64
C ASP A 41 11.91 -56.61 13.48
N GLN A 42 10.85 -55.79 13.33
CA GLN A 42 9.94 -55.88 12.19
C GLN A 42 10.64 -55.57 10.86
N LEU A 43 11.49 -54.54 10.81
CA LEU A 43 12.28 -54.21 9.63
C LEU A 43 13.27 -55.32 9.27
N SER A 44 13.97 -55.87 10.27
CA SER A 44 14.92 -56.96 10.04
C SER A 44 14.21 -58.23 9.54
N ALA A 45 13.06 -58.58 10.13
CA ALA A 45 12.23 -59.70 9.67
C ALA A 45 11.79 -59.52 8.21
N TYR A 46 11.37 -58.31 7.82
CA TYR A 46 10.98 -58.01 6.45
C TYR A 46 12.16 -58.16 5.47
N LEU A 47 13.31 -57.55 5.78
CA LEU A 47 14.51 -57.59 4.92
C LEU A 47 15.07 -59.01 4.78
N ASN A 48 15.07 -59.80 5.85
CA ASN A 48 15.49 -61.20 5.82
C ASN A 48 14.59 -62.05 4.90
N SER A 49 13.30 -61.70 4.77
CA SER A 49 12.36 -62.36 3.85
C SER A 49 12.48 -61.90 2.39
N GLY A 50 13.36 -60.94 2.08
CA GLY A 50 13.44 -60.26 0.79
C GLY A 50 13.79 -61.19 -0.39
N ILE A 51 14.77 -62.07 -0.23
CA ILE A 51 15.21 -62.99 -1.29
C ILE A 51 14.04 -63.89 -1.73
N LYS A 52 13.33 -64.49 -0.76
CA LYS A 52 12.16 -65.32 -1.03
C LYS A 52 11.07 -64.57 -1.80
N ARG A 53 10.78 -63.31 -1.43
CA ARG A 53 9.78 -62.48 -2.13
C ARG A 53 10.19 -62.18 -3.56
N LEU A 54 11.49 -61.97 -3.82
CA LEU A 54 12.02 -61.77 -5.17
C LEU A 54 11.92 -63.06 -6.00
N ASP A 55 12.27 -64.21 -5.43
CA ASP A 55 12.15 -65.51 -6.11
C ASP A 55 10.70 -65.81 -6.50
N ILE A 56 9.74 -65.52 -5.63
CA ILE A 56 8.31 -65.61 -5.92
C ILE A 56 7.91 -64.67 -7.06
N ALA A 57 8.37 -63.41 -7.03
CA ALA A 57 8.05 -62.45 -8.08
C ALA A 57 8.65 -62.85 -9.43
N ILE A 58 9.89 -63.35 -9.46
CA ILE A 58 10.59 -63.82 -10.67
C ILE A 58 9.85 -65.03 -11.26
N THR A 59 9.52 -66.02 -10.44
CA THR A 59 8.81 -67.22 -10.89
C THR A 59 7.40 -66.91 -11.43
N LEU A 60 6.66 -66.00 -10.81
CA LEU A 60 5.36 -65.55 -11.32
C LEU A 60 5.49 -64.73 -12.62
N THR A 61 6.51 -63.87 -12.71
CA THR A 61 6.74 -63.03 -13.89
C THR A 61 7.16 -63.87 -15.10
N ASN A 62 8.07 -64.83 -14.90
CA ASN A 62 8.54 -65.74 -15.96
C ASN A 62 7.41 -66.64 -16.49
N ASN A 63 6.44 -66.99 -15.64
CA ASN A 63 5.31 -67.84 -16.00
C ASN A 63 4.00 -67.06 -16.21
N SER A 64 4.06 -65.74 -16.37
CA SER A 64 2.89 -64.86 -16.47
C SER A 64 1.95 -65.23 -17.62
N GLU A 65 2.49 -65.50 -18.82
CA GLU A 65 1.70 -65.94 -19.98
C GLU A 65 0.94 -67.24 -19.71
N GLY A 66 1.56 -68.18 -19.01
CA GLY A 66 0.94 -69.45 -18.60
C GLY A 66 -0.18 -69.27 -17.59
N ILE A 67 -0.03 -68.34 -16.65
CA ILE A 67 -1.04 -68.03 -15.63
C ILE A 67 -2.25 -67.32 -16.27
N VAL A 68 -2.00 -66.28 -17.08
CA VAL A 68 -3.04 -65.49 -17.75
C VAL A 68 -3.79 -66.34 -18.79
N SER A 69 -3.10 -67.20 -19.55
CA SER A 69 -3.74 -68.07 -20.54
C SER A 69 -4.68 -69.09 -19.90
N ARG A 70 -4.29 -69.76 -18.80
CA ARG A 70 -5.17 -70.68 -18.07
C ARG A 70 -6.43 -69.99 -17.56
N ALA A 71 -6.28 -68.79 -16.98
CA ALA A 71 -7.41 -68.00 -16.51
C ALA A 71 -8.32 -67.53 -17.65
N ALA A 72 -7.75 -67.06 -18.76
CA ALA A 72 -8.49 -66.61 -19.94
C ALA A 72 -9.29 -67.76 -20.58
N ASN A 73 -8.68 -68.94 -20.73
CA ASN A 73 -9.34 -70.13 -21.29
C ASN A 73 -10.50 -70.63 -20.42
N ARG A 74 -10.51 -70.32 -19.11
CA ARG A 74 -11.60 -70.67 -18.20
C ARG A 74 -12.85 -69.80 -18.41
N ILE A 75 -12.67 -68.56 -18.84
CA ILE A 75 -13.77 -67.57 -18.96
C ILE A 75 -14.18 -67.26 -20.40
N PHE A 76 -13.30 -67.49 -21.38
CA PHE A 76 -13.54 -67.24 -22.80
C PHE A 76 -13.67 -68.53 -23.59
N VAL A 77 -14.60 -68.55 -24.56
CA VAL A 77 -14.85 -69.68 -25.46
C VAL A 77 -14.93 -69.22 -26.92
N GLY A 78 -14.59 -70.10 -27.87
CA GLY A 78 -14.75 -69.82 -29.30
C GLY A 78 -13.59 -69.09 -29.98
N GLY A 79 -12.35 -69.22 -29.47
CA GLY A 79 -11.13 -68.71 -30.09
C GLY A 79 -9.92 -68.77 -29.15
N SER A 80 -8.71 -68.54 -29.67
CA SER A 80 -7.50 -68.40 -28.84
C SER A 80 -7.51 -67.05 -28.12
N ALA A 81 -7.75 -67.06 -26.81
CA ALA A 81 -7.84 -65.82 -26.05
C ALA A 81 -6.50 -65.06 -26.01
N ILE A 82 -5.38 -65.78 -25.90
CA ILE A 82 -4.05 -65.19 -25.68
C ILE A 82 -3.56 -64.31 -26.83
N SER A 83 -4.07 -64.47 -28.06
CA SER A 83 -3.65 -63.66 -29.22
C SER A 83 -3.96 -62.17 -29.07
N TYR A 84 -4.85 -61.80 -28.16
CA TYR A 84 -5.22 -60.42 -27.88
C TYR A 84 -4.41 -59.79 -26.73
N LEU A 85 -3.45 -60.52 -26.14
CA LEU A 85 -2.59 -59.97 -25.11
C LEU A 85 -1.57 -59.02 -25.73
N GLU A 86 -1.76 -57.72 -25.53
CA GLU A 86 -0.76 -56.72 -25.87
C GLU A 86 0.35 -56.75 -24.82
N LYS A 87 1.54 -57.22 -25.18
CA LYS A 87 2.75 -56.97 -24.37
C LYS A 87 2.97 -55.47 -24.34
N SER A 88 3.01 -54.88 -23.15
CA SER A 88 3.23 -53.44 -22.99
C SER A 88 4.47 -53.00 -23.76
N GLN A 89 4.25 -52.25 -24.85
CA GLN A 89 5.26 -51.47 -25.55
C GLN A 89 5.63 -50.26 -24.69
N ASP A 90 6.28 -50.47 -23.55
CA ASP A 90 6.93 -49.35 -22.89
C ASP A 90 8.14 -48.98 -23.75
N LEU A 91 8.08 -47.80 -24.36
CA LEU A 91 9.11 -47.13 -25.17
C LEU A 91 10.35 -46.79 -24.31
N ILE A 92 11.03 -47.82 -23.83
CA ILE A 92 12.40 -47.74 -23.33
C ILE A 92 13.16 -48.78 -24.15
N PRO A 93 14.22 -48.41 -24.88
CA PRO A 93 15.07 -49.41 -25.50
C PRO A 93 15.68 -50.23 -24.37
N VAL A 94 15.21 -51.47 -24.22
CA VAL A 94 15.74 -52.45 -23.28
C VAL A 94 17.09 -52.92 -23.84
N THR A 95 18.09 -52.06 -23.77
CA THR A 95 19.46 -52.33 -24.23
C THR A 95 20.39 -52.73 -23.09
N ILE A 96 19.93 -52.87 -21.84
CA ILE A 96 20.84 -53.06 -20.69
C ILE A 96 20.61 -54.35 -19.86
N LEU A 97 19.57 -55.18 -20.09
CA LEU A 97 19.39 -56.39 -19.26
C LEU A 97 18.91 -57.64 -20.02
N ARG A 98 19.53 -57.96 -21.16
CA ARG A 98 19.45 -59.30 -21.77
C ARG A 98 20.76 -59.73 -22.47
N GLU A 99 21.91 -59.53 -21.83
CA GLU A 99 23.15 -60.22 -22.19
C GLU A 99 23.54 -61.15 -21.03
N GLY A 100 23.11 -62.41 -21.11
CA GLY A 100 23.36 -63.41 -20.08
C GLY A 100 22.58 -64.72 -20.28
N LEU A 101 21.54 -64.70 -21.11
CA LEU A 101 20.76 -65.90 -21.46
C LEU A 101 20.93 -66.23 -22.95
N LYS A 102 22.15 -66.62 -23.32
CA LYS A 102 22.34 -67.53 -24.46
C LYS A 102 22.54 -68.93 -23.88
N LEU A 103 21.44 -69.65 -23.68
CA LEU A 103 21.46 -71.12 -23.65
C LEU A 103 20.05 -71.67 -23.91
N GLY A 104 19.92 -72.45 -24.99
CA GLY A 104 18.84 -73.42 -25.18
C GLY A 104 17.52 -72.87 -25.68
N THR A 105 17.40 -72.68 -26.99
CA THR A 105 16.12 -72.82 -27.70
C THR A 105 15.60 -74.25 -27.52
N ALA A 106 14.87 -74.49 -26.43
CA ALA A 106 14.00 -75.65 -26.34
C ALA A 106 12.73 -75.31 -27.13
N ASN A 107 12.71 -75.74 -28.40
CA ASN A 107 11.46 -75.95 -29.10
C ASN A 107 10.63 -76.91 -28.26
N TYR A 108 9.60 -76.41 -27.59
CA TYR A 108 8.56 -77.26 -27.05
C TYR A 108 7.86 -77.90 -28.25
N VAL A 109 8.23 -79.15 -28.52
CA VAL A 109 7.50 -80.06 -29.38
C VAL A 109 6.13 -80.22 -28.74
N GLU A 110 5.12 -79.66 -29.41
CA GLU A 110 3.72 -79.92 -29.18
C GLU A 110 3.49 -81.42 -29.43
N ASN A 111 3.54 -82.21 -28.36
CA ASN A 111 3.27 -83.62 -28.44
C ASN A 111 1.77 -83.78 -28.67
N GLN A 112 1.40 -84.10 -29.91
CA GLN A 112 0.07 -84.53 -30.30
C GLN A 112 -0.33 -85.74 -29.44
N GLY A 113 -1.12 -85.46 -28.39
CA GLY A 113 -1.58 -86.44 -27.42
C GLY A 113 -3.07 -86.27 -27.12
N SER A 114 -3.88 -86.89 -27.97
CA SER A 114 -5.21 -87.48 -27.73
C SER A 114 -6.26 -86.69 -26.92
N PHE A 115 -7.37 -86.43 -27.61
CA PHE A 115 -8.64 -85.81 -27.19
C PHE A 115 -9.29 -86.36 -25.89
N ARG A 116 -8.79 -87.46 -25.32
CA ARG A 116 -9.35 -88.11 -24.12
C ARG A 116 -8.79 -87.59 -22.79
N ASP A 117 -7.62 -86.96 -22.76
CA ASP A 117 -7.07 -86.40 -21.50
C ASP A 117 -7.62 -85.00 -21.16
N ASN A 118 -8.12 -84.25 -22.15
CA ASN A 118 -8.78 -82.96 -21.93
C ASN A 118 -10.09 -83.09 -21.12
N VAL A 119 -10.76 -84.24 -21.19
CA VAL A 119 -12.02 -84.48 -20.45
C VAL A 119 -11.75 -84.80 -18.98
N ARG A 120 -10.59 -85.37 -18.61
CA ARG A 120 -10.24 -85.61 -17.20
C ARG A 120 -9.88 -84.32 -16.44
N SER A 121 -9.36 -83.30 -17.11
CA SER A 121 -9.09 -81.99 -16.48
C SER A 121 -10.36 -81.19 -16.10
N LEU A 122 -11.50 -81.53 -16.69
CA LEU A 122 -12.80 -80.94 -16.36
C LEU A 122 -13.47 -81.60 -15.14
N PHE A 123 -13.03 -82.81 -14.75
CA PHE A 123 -13.69 -83.62 -13.71
C PHE A 123 -12.84 -83.91 -12.47
N ASN A 124 -11.58 -83.46 -12.39
CA ASN A 124 -10.79 -83.61 -11.16
C ASN A 124 -11.10 -82.49 -10.15
N THR A 125 -12.29 -82.56 -9.55
CA THR A 125 -12.76 -81.71 -8.45
C THR A 125 -12.17 -82.16 -7.11
N GLY A 126 -10.85 -82.11 -6.98
CA GLY A 126 -10.16 -82.22 -5.69
C GLY A 126 -9.98 -80.83 -5.09
N GLY A 127 -11.03 -80.28 -4.46
CA GLY A 127 -11.00 -78.97 -3.78
C GLY A 127 -11.61 -77.80 -4.55
N ALA A 128 -12.76 -78.01 -5.20
CA ALA A 128 -13.39 -76.99 -6.03
C ALA A 128 -13.91 -75.80 -5.22
N GLU A 129 -13.18 -74.68 -5.26
CA GLU A 129 -13.72 -73.39 -4.84
C GLU A 129 -14.97 -73.05 -5.67
N VAL A 130 -16.00 -72.55 -4.98
CA VAL A 130 -17.35 -72.37 -5.49
C VAL A 130 -17.37 -71.44 -6.70
N ILE A 131 -17.94 -71.91 -7.81
CA ILE A 131 -18.26 -71.10 -9.00
C ILE A 131 -19.39 -70.14 -8.59
N PRO A 132 -19.25 -68.81 -8.78
CA PRO A 132 -20.30 -67.86 -8.45
C PRO A 132 -21.59 -68.12 -9.24
N ALA A 133 -22.74 -67.97 -8.58
CA ALA A 133 -24.05 -68.06 -9.22
C ALA A 133 -24.16 -67.03 -10.36
N GLY A 134 -24.59 -67.46 -11.56
CA GLY A 134 -24.74 -66.58 -12.73
C GLY A 134 -23.53 -66.52 -13.68
N PHE A 135 -22.48 -67.33 -13.47
CA PHE A 135 -21.36 -67.43 -14.42
C PHE A 135 -21.80 -67.96 -15.79
N ARG A 136 -21.43 -67.24 -16.87
CA ARG A 136 -21.56 -67.69 -18.26
C ARG A 136 -20.24 -67.41 -18.99
N PRO A 137 -19.71 -68.37 -19.75
CA PRO A 137 -18.48 -68.15 -20.53
C PRO A 137 -18.73 -67.13 -21.64
N ILE A 138 -17.77 -66.25 -21.86
CA ILE A 138 -17.84 -65.15 -22.83
C ILE A 138 -17.36 -65.64 -24.19
N ASN A 139 -18.14 -65.44 -25.24
CA ASN A 139 -17.71 -65.83 -26.58
C ASN A 139 -16.79 -64.75 -27.20
N VAL A 140 -15.57 -65.13 -27.59
CA VAL A 140 -14.54 -64.22 -28.14
C VAL A 140 -15.06 -63.44 -29.35
N SER A 141 -15.78 -64.09 -30.26
CA SER A 141 -16.31 -63.46 -31.48
C SER A 141 -17.35 -62.37 -31.20
N ARG A 142 -18.20 -62.57 -30.18
CA ARG A 142 -19.25 -61.61 -29.79
C ARG A 142 -18.73 -60.49 -28.91
N TYR A 143 -17.62 -60.71 -28.21
CA TYR A 143 -17.05 -59.76 -27.26
C TYR A 143 -16.29 -58.63 -27.97
N GLY A 144 -15.68 -58.92 -29.12
CA GLY A 144 -14.95 -57.96 -29.92
C GLY A 144 -13.51 -57.73 -29.43
N THR A 145 -12.64 -57.30 -30.34
CA THR A 145 -11.19 -57.25 -30.13
C THR A 145 -10.76 -56.27 -29.02
N VAL A 146 -11.30 -55.05 -29.01
CA VAL A 146 -10.96 -54.01 -28.02
C VAL A 146 -11.35 -54.42 -26.59
N ARG A 147 -12.52 -55.04 -26.40
CA ARG A 147 -12.95 -55.50 -25.07
C ARG A 147 -12.11 -56.69 -24.62
N MET A 148 -11.75 -57.57 -25.56
CA MET A 148 -10.87 -58.70 -25.31
C MET A 148 -9.47 -58.26 -24.85
N GLN A 149 -8.87 -57.30 -25.55
CA GLN A 149 -7.59 -56.69 -25.16
C GLN A 149 -7.64 -56.10 -23.76
N LYS A 150 -8.69 -55.34 -23.42
CA LYS A 150 -8.88 -54.80 -22.06
C LYS A 150 -8.94 -55.91 -21.02
N SER A 151 -9.73 -56.96 -21.25
CA SER A 151 -9.85 -58.07 -20.29
C SER A 151 -8.53 -58.79 -20.04
N LEU A 152 -7.73 -59.05 -21.09
CA LEU A 152 -6.42 -59.70 -20.92
C LEU A 152 -5.40 -58.77 -20.26
N ARG A 153 -5.40 -57.49 -20.63
CA ARG A 153 -4.58 -56.47 -19.96
C ARG A 153 -4.92 -56.37 -18.47
N ASP A 154 -6.20 -56.42 -18.12
CA ASP A 154 -6.63 -56.35 -16.72
C ASP A 154 -6.20 -57.61 -15.94
N LEU A 155 -6.26 -58.80 -16.54
CA LEU A 155 -5.69 -60.03 -15.94
C LEU A 155 -4.18 -59.93 -15.74
N ASP A 156 -3.45 -59.38 -16.70
CA ASP A 156 -2.01 -59.12 -16.57
C ASP A 156 -1.72 -58.10 -15.46
N TRP A 157 -2.51 -57.01 -15.37
CA TRP A 157 -2.40 -56.02 -14.29
C TRP A 157 -2.64 -56.62 -12.91
N PHE A 158 -3.61 -57.51 -12.74
CA PHE A 158 -3.81 -58.21 -11.48
C PHE A 158 -2.57 -59.00 -11.08
N LEU A 159 -1.99 -59.77 -12.00
CA LEU A 159 -0.77 -60.54 -11.71
C LEU A 159 0.40 -59.62 -11.37
N ARG A 160 0.59 -58.56 -12.15
CA ARG A 160 1.66 -57.57 -11.96
C ARG A 160 1.55 -56.89 -10.59
N TYR A 161 0.37 -56.41 -10.22
CA TYR A 161 0.17 -55.79 -8.90
C TYR A 161 0.31 -56.80 -7.75
N VAL A 162 -0.05 -58.07 -7.94
CA VAL A 162 0.23 -59.13 -6.96
C VAL A 162 1.74 -59.29 -6.77
N THR A 163 2.52 -59.34 -7.84
CA THR A 163 4.00 -59.40 -7.72
C THR A 163 4.56 -58.17 -7.01
N TYR A 164 4.05 -56.98 -7.32
CA TYR A 164 4.46 -55.74 -6.64
C TYR A 164 4.11 -55.74 -5.15
N ALA A 165 2.92 -56.21 -4.78
CA ALA A 165 2.49 -56.31 -3.39
C ALA A 165 3.35 -57.30 -2.58
N ILE A 166 3.70 -58.44 -3.19
CA ILE A 166 4.59 -59.44 -2.57
C ILE A 166 5.96 -58.84 -2.31
N VAL A 167 6.53 -58.12 -3.29
CA VAL A 167 7.83 -57.46 -3.16
C VAL A 167 7.78 -56.30 -2.17
N ALA A 168 6.68 -55.54 -2.11
CA ALA A 168 6.50 -54.38 -1.22
C ALA A 168 6.21 -54.75 0.24
N GLY A 169 5.78 -55.99 0.51
CA GLY A 169 5.46 -56.47 1.85
C GLY A 169 4.04 -56.21 2.33
N ASP A 170 3.30 -55.34 1.67
CA ASP A 170 2.02 -54.81 2.12
C ASP A 170 0.98 -54.91 0.97
N PRO A 171 -0.23 -55.45 1.21
CA PRO A 171 -1.29 -55.52 0.19
C PRO A 171 -1.94 -54.17 -0.15
N ASN A 172 -1.51 -53.04 0.42
CA ASN A 172 -2.15 -51.74 0.19
C ASN A 172 -2.34 -51.38 -1.31
N ILE A 173 -1.36 -51.69 -2.18
CA ILE A 173 -1.49 -51.48 -3.64
C ILE A 173 -2.67 -52.26 -4.26
N LEU A 174 -2.99 -53.44 -3.71
CA LEU A 174 -4.13 -54.25 -4.14
C LEU A 174 -5.42 -53.67 -3.59
N VAL A 175 -5.45 -53.36 -2.30
CA VAL A 175 -6.65 -52.83 -1.62
C VAL A 175 -7.14 -51.56 -2.29
N THR A 176 -6.23 -50.61 -2.53
CA THR A 176 -6.57 -49.29 -3.10
C THR A 176 -7.05 -49.34 -4.54
N ASN A 177 -6.45 -50.18 -5.38
CA ASN A 177 -6.74 -50.22 -6.81
C ASN A 177 -7.87 -51.20 -7.20
N ILE A 178 -8.13 -52.21 -6.37
CA ILE A 178 -9.13 -53.26 -6.66
C ILE A 178 -10.47 -52.94 -6.01
N ARG A 179 -10.46 -52.24 -4.86
CA ARG A 179 -11.70 -51.86 -4.18
C ARG A 179 -12.56 -50.95 -5.06
N GLY A 180 -13.83 -51.31 -5.23
CA GLY A 180 -14.79 -50.57 -6.06
C GLY A 180 -14.61 -50.77 -7.57
N LEU A 181 -13.59 -51.52 -8.00
CA LEU A 181 -13.38 -51.85 -9.41
C LEU A 181 -14.52 -52.72 -9.95
N ARG A 182 -15.13 -53.55 -9.10
CA ARG A 182 -16.25 -54.42 -9.48
C ARG A 182 -17.42 -53.64 -10.06
N GLU A 183 -17.90 -52.60 -9.38
CA GLU A 183 -19.02 -51.78 -9.88
C GLU A 183 -18.65 -51.01 -11.16
N ILE A 184 -17.38 -50.63 -11.33
CA ILE A 184 -16.90 -49.96 -12.55
C ILE A 184 -16.90 -50.92 -13.75
N ILE A 185 -16.47 -52.17 -13.53
CA ILE A 185 -16.35 -53.19 -14.59
C ILE A 185 -17.71 -53.84 -14.90
N GLU A 186 -18.64 -53.92 -13.96
CA GLU A 186 -19.94 -54.59 -14.13
C GLU A 186 -20.78 -54.02 -15.29
N ASN A 187 -20.57 -52.75 -15.64
CA ASN A 187 -21.19 -52.12 -16.82
C ASN A 187 -20.68 -52.67 -18.16
N ALA A 188 -19.48 -53.26 -18.19
CA ALA A 188 -18.78 -53.69 -19.40
C ALA A 188 -18.51 -55.19 -19.47
N CYS A 189 -18.35 -55.86 -18.32
CA CYS A 189 -18.04 -57.29 -18.23
C CYS A 189 -18.75 -57.92 -17.01
N SER A 190 -18.98 -59.24 -17.09
CA SER A 190 -19.58 -60.00 -16.00
C SER A 190 -18.65 -60.06 -14.78
N SER A 191 -19.12 -59.55 -13.65
CA SER A 191 -18.40 -59.60 -12.36
C SER A 191 -18.10 -61.03 -11.91
N ALA A 192 -19.00 -61.98 -12.20
CA ALA A 192 -18.80 -63.41 -11.96
C ALA A 192 -17.64 -64.00 -12.79
N ALA A 193 -17.48 -63.57 -14.04
CA ALA A 193 -16.39 -64.02 -14.90
C ALA A 193 -15.02 -63.60 -14.33
N THR A 194 -14.89 -62.35 -13.85
CA THR A 194 -13.64 -61.86 -13.24
C THR A 194 -13.29 -62.63 -11.97
N ILE A 195 -14.26 -62.97 -11.12
CA ILE A 195 -14.01 -63.77 -9.90
C ILE A 195 -13.48 -65.16 -10.27
N VAL A 196 -14.09 -65.83 -11.25
CA VAL A 196 -13.64 -67.15 -11.73
C VAL A 196 -12.22 -67.06 -12.32
N ALA A 197 -11.93 -66.00 -13.08
CA ALA A 197 -10.60 -65.76 -13.63
C ALA A 197 -9.54 -65.62 -12.52
N LEU A 198 -9.81 -64.81 -11.51
CA LEU A 198 -8.91 -64.58 -10.37
C LEU A 198 -8.71 -65.85 -9.51
N GLN A 199 -9.76 -66.65 -9.30
CA GLN A 199 -9.65 -67.96 -8.64
C GLN A 199 -8.74 -68.89 -9.44
N GLU A 200 -8.85 -68.90 -10.77
CA GLU A 200 -8.02 -69.74 -11.62
C GLU A 200 -6.57 -69.24 -11.70
N MET A 201 -6.35 -67.93 -11.76
CA MET A 201 -5.01 -67.34 -11.64
C MET A 201 -4.34 -67.74 -10.33
N ARG A 202 -5.08 -67.72 -9.21
CA ARG A 202 -4.57 -68.18 -7.92
C ARG A 202 -4.17 -69.65 -7.97
N ARG A 203 -5.02 -70.54 -8.50
CA ARG A 203 -4.68 -71.97 -8.63
C ARG A 203 -3.45 -72.20 -9.49
N ALA A 204 -3.40 -71.54 -10.65
CA ALA A 204 -2.26 -71.61 -11.55
C ALA A 204 -0.97 -71.12 -10.88
N ALA A 205 -1.01 -69.99 -10.17
CA ALA A 205 0.11 -69.45 -9.42
C ALA A 205 0.60 -70.42 -8.33
N LEU A 206 -0.31 -71.00 -7.53
CA LEU A 206 0.04 -71.95 -6.48
C LEU A 206 0.67 -73.24 -7.01
N SER A 207 0.33 -73.66 -8.24
CA SER A 207 0.89 -74.89 -8.85
C SER A 207 2.41 -74.83 -9.07
N PHE A 208 2.99 -73.62 -9.15
CA PHE A 208 4.44 -73.44 -9.31
C PHE A 208 5.22 -73.55 -7.99
N PHE A 209 4.56 -73.49 -6.83
CA PHE A 209 5.19 -73.47 -5.50
C PHE A 209 4.94 -74.73 -4.66
N THR A 210 4.63 -75.87 -5.28
CA THR A 210 4.31 -77.12 -4.55
C THR A 210 5.43 -77.63 -3.65
N LYS A 211 6.68 -77.24 -3.90
CA LYS A 211 7.86 -77.61 -3.09
C LYS A 211 8.15 -76.64 -1.95
N ASP A 212 7.67 -75.38 -2.03
CA ASP A 212 7.95 -74.33 -1.05
C ASP A 212 6.64 -73.87 -0.39
N ILE A 213 6.40 -74.39 0.82
CA ILE A 213 5.18 -74.16 1.60
C ILE A 213 5.05 -72.69 2.01
N GLU A 214 6.17 -72.01 2.30
CA GLU A 214 6.15 -70.61 2.73
C GLU A 214 5.82 -69.69 1.55
N ALA A 215 6.44 -69.91 0.39
CA ALA A 215 6.11 -69.19 -0.84
C ALA A 215 4.65 -69.41 -1.24
N GLN A 216 4.18 -70.66 -1.20
CA GLN A 216 2.79 -71.00 -1.47
C GLN A 216 1.82 -70.27 -0.52
N ARG A 217 2.15 -70.19 0.78
CA ARG A 217 1.36 -69.47 1.78
C ARG A 217 1.29 -67.97 1.49
N LEU A 218 2.43 -67.33 1.20
CA LEU A 218 2.48 -65.90 0.86
C LEU A 218 1.64 -65.60 -0.39
N VAL A 219 1.85 -66.34 -1.47
CA VAL A 219 1.10 -66.17 -2.72
C VAL A 219 -0.40 -66.34 -2.47
N ASN A 220 -0.81 -67.36 -1.73
CA ASN A 220 -2.22 -67.58 -1.39
C ASN A 220 -2.82 -66.40 -0.60
N GLN A 221 -2.06 -65.85 0.35
CA GLN A 221 -2.51 -64.70 1.14
C GLN A 221 -2.78 -63.47 0.25
N TYR A 222 -1.86 -63.10 -0.64
CA TYR A 222 -2.06 -61.93 -1.50
C TYR A 222 -3.19 -62.13 -2.53
N PHE A 223 -3.31 -63.31 -3.14
CA PHE A 223 -4.45 -63.60 -4.03
C PHE A 223 -5.79 -63.68 -3.29
N ALA A 224 -5.79 -64.12 -2.03
CA ALA A 224 -6.99 -64.05 -1.19
C ALA A 224 -7.41 -62.60 -0.98
N VAL A 225 -6.49 -61.67 -0.73
CA VAL A 225 -6.79 -60.23 -0.61
C VAL A 225 -7.39 -59.67 -1.90
N VAL A 226 -6.84 -60.02 -3.08
CA VAL A 226 -7.41 -59.61 -4.38
C VAL A 226 -8.87 -60.03 -4.49
N LEU A 227 -9.18 -61.29 -4.16
CA LEU A 227 -10.54 -61.82 -4.23
C LEU A 227 -11.48 -61.20 -3.20
N THR A 228 -11.01 -60.94 -1.97
CA THR A 228 -11.83 -60.31 -0.93
C THR A 228 -12.16 -58.87 -1.29
N GLU A 229 -11.18 -58.09 -1.75
CA GLU A 229 -11.38 -56.68 -2.09
C GLU A 229 -12.18 -56.49 -3.37
N PHE A 230 -12.05 -57.37 -4.36
CA PHE A 230 -12.87 -57.32 -5.57
C PHE A 230 -14.34 -57.64 -5.28
N LYS A 231 -14.63 -58.58 -4.36
CA LYS A 231 -16.01 -58.92 -3.97
C LYS A 231 -16.67 -57.83 -3.13
N ALA A 232 -15.87 -57.04 -2.41
CA ALA A 232 -16.37 -56.05 -1.50
C ALA A 232 -16.94 -54.83 -2.25
N PRO A 233 -17.97 -54.17 -1.70
CA PRO A 233 -18.59 -53.02 -2.35
C PRO A 233 -17.67 -51.80 -2.36
N ALA A 234 -17.84 -50.91 -3.36
CA ALA A 234 -17.21 -49.59 -3.37
C ALA A 234 -17.49 -48.84 -2.06
N PRO A 235 -16.45 -48.27 -1.42
CA PRO A 235 -16.64 -47.42 -0.25
C PRO A 235 -17.34 -46.11 -0.64
N SER A 236 -18.11 -45.54 0.28
CA SER A 236 -18.73 -44.24 0.09
C SER A 236 -17.69 -43.12 0.05
N ASP A 237 -17.89 -42.13 -0.82
CA ASP A 237 -17.05 -40.93 -0.86
C ASP A 237 -17.10 -40.16 0.47
N GLN A 238 -15.96 -39.62 0.89
CA GLN A 238 -15.89 -38.66 1.98
C GLN A 238 -16.42 -37.32 1.50
N ILE A 239 -17.48 -36.84 2.16
CA ILE A 239 -18.08 -35.54 1.85
C ILE A 239 -17.63 -34.53 2.89
N ARG A 240 -17.01 -33.44 2.43
CA ARG A 240 -16.61 -32.30 3.25
C ARG A 240 -17.69 -31.22 3.15
N LYS A 241 -18.58 -31.19 4.14
CA LYS A 241 -19.60 -30.13 4.29
C LYS A 241 -19.00 -28.89 4.94
N ARG A 242 -19.62 -27.73 4.71
CA ARG A 242 -19.18 -26.44 5.25
C ARG A 242 -20.32 -25.75 5.98
N PHE A 243 -19.97 -24.97 6.99
CA PHE A 243 -20.92 -24.27 7.86
C PHE A 243 -21.28 -22.87 7.38
N SER A 244 -20.39 -22.25 6.59
CA SER A 244 -20.59 -20.90 6.06
C SER A 244 -20.75 -20.94 4.54
N SER A 245 -21.45 -19.94 4.01
CA SER A 245 -21.81 -19.87 2.58
C SER A 245 -20.64 -19.52 1.65
N ASP A 246 -19.59 -18.91 2.17
CA ASP A 246 -18.37 -18.50 1.44
C ASP A 246 -17.38 -19.65 1.25
N LEU A 247 -17.52 -20.73 2.02
CA LEU A 247 -16.73 -21.95 1.94
C LEU A 247 -17.40 -22.94 0.99
N GLN A 248 -16.61 -23.53 0.08
CA GLN A 248 -17.10 -24.57 -0.83
C GLN A 248 -17.06 -25.96 -0.19
N GLY A 249 -18.11 -26.75 -0.42
CA GLY A 249 -18.13 -28.18 -0.11
C GLY A 249 -17.35 -28.98 -1.15
N LEU A 250 -16.70 -30.07 -0.71
CA LEU A 250 -15.88 -30.92 -1.57
C LEU A 250 -16.17 -32.41 -1.30
N ARG A 251 -15.75 -33.28 -2.22
CA ARG A 251 -15.81 -34.74 -2.05
C ARG A 251 -14.46 -35.38 -2.37
N LEU A 252 -14.14 -36.48 -1.70
CA LEU A 252 -12.95 -37.29 -1.94
C LEU A 252 -13.33 -38.78 -1.98
N PRO A 253 -12.93 -39.53 -3.03
CA PRO A 253 -13.07 -40.98 -3.01
C PRO A 253 -12.29 -41.58 -1.83
N GLN A 254 -12.95 -42.41 -1.03
CA GLN A 254 -12.33 -43.00 0.17
C GLN A 254 -11.06 -43.79 -0.17
N ILE A 255 -11.00 -44.43 -1.35
CA ILE A 255 -9.82 -45.16 -1.81
C ILE A 255 -8.57 -44.26 -1.92
N TYR A 256 -8.74 -42.98 -2.27
CA TYR A 256 -7.64 -42.01 -2.34
C TYR A 256 -7.14 -41.62 -0.94
N ALA A 257 -8.05 -41.58 0.04
CA ALA A 257 -7.66 -41.35 1.44
C ALA A 257 -6.97 -42.58 2.03
N ASN A 258 -7.44 -43.78 1.70
CA ASN A 258 -6.85 -45.03 2.16
C ASN A 258 -5.46 -45.30 1.55
N SER A 259 -5.17 -44.78 0.35
CA SER A 259 -3.83 -44.87 -0.25
C SER A 259 -2.82 -43.94 0.42
N ALA A 260 -3.29 -42.89 1.09
CA ALA A 260 -2.44 -42.03 1.88
C ALA A 260 -1.98 -42.75 3.15
N ILE A 261 -0.75 -42.43 3.59
CA ILE A 261 -0.24 -42.93 4.87
C ILE A 261 -1.15 -42.43 5.99
N GLN A 262 -1.70 -43.37 6.75
CA GLN A 262 -2.52 -43.04 7.91
C GLN A 262 -1.66 -42.35 8.97
N LYS A 263 -2.05 -41.14 9.36
CA LYS A 263 -1.42 -40.43 10.47
C LYS A 263 -2.14 -40.80 11.77
N PRO A 264 -1.40 -41.11 12.85
CA PRO A 264 -2.01 -41.46 14.12
C PRO A 264 -2.79 -40.28 14.67
N ARG A 265 -3.96 -40.59 15.27
CA ARG A 265 -4.76 -39.63 16.00
C ARG A 265 -4.53 -39.85 17.49
N PHE A 266 -4.08 -38.81 18.17
CA PHE A 266 -3.83 -38.84 19.60
C PHE A 266 -5.11 -38.44 20.32
N VAL A 267 -5.64 -39.34 21.15
CA VAL A 267 -6.88 -39.12 21.92
C VAL A 267 -6.53 -39.29 23.38
N LEU A 268 -6.93 -38.32 24.21
CA LEU A 268 -6.72 -38.40 25.65
C LEU A 268 -7.94 -39.04 26.32
N LYS A 269 -7.79 -40.29 26.77
CA LYS A 269 -8.78 -40.95 27.64
C LYS A 269 -8.33 -40.94 29.09
N PRO A 270 -9.23 -40.83 30.08
CA PRO A 270 -8.86 -40.80 31.50
C PRO A 270 -8.11 -42.06 31.95
N ASP A 271 -8.46 -43.22 31.38
CA ASP A 271 -7.90 -44.53 31.74
C ASP A 271 -6.64 -44.93 30.95
N SER A 272 -6.11 -44.02 30.13
CA SER A 272 -4.88 -44.27 29.34
C SER A 272 -3.65 -44.43 30.23
N SER A 273 -2.67 -45.20 29.75
CA SER A 273 -1.40 -45.40 30.46
C SER A 273 -0.62 -44.09 30.58
N SER A 274 0.30 -44.01 31.56
CA SER A 274 1.11 -42.79 31.77
C SER A 274 1.94 -42.42 30.53
N SER A 275 2.46 -43.43 29.83
CA SER A 275 3.21 -43.26 28.58
C SER A 275 2.32 -42.76 27.43
N GLU A 276 1.10 -43.28 27.30
CA GLU A 276 0.13 -42.79 26.32
C GLU A 276 -0.24 -41.34 26.59
N LYS A 277 -0.57 -40.99 27.85
CA LYS A 277 -0.87 -39.60 28.24
C LYS A 277 0.27 -38.66 27.91
N GLU A 278 1.51 -39.08 28.14
CA GLU A 278 2.70 -38.30 27.78
C GLU A 278 2.85 -38.15 26.26
N SER A 279 2.61 -39.22 25.49
CA SER A 279 2.65 -39.16 24.01
C SER A 279 1.61 -38.18 23.44
N VAL A 280 0.42 -38.13 24.04
CA VAL A 280 -0.66 -37.21 23.66
C VAL A 280 -0.26 -35.77 23.95
N ILE A 281 0.31 -35.49 25.13
CA ILE A 281 0.79 -34.14 25.49
C ILE A 281 1.91 -33.68 24.56
N LYS A 282 2.88 -34.56 24.24
CA LYS A 282 3.92 -34.29 23.25
C LYS A 282 3.32 -34.02 21.87
N ALA A 283 2.27 -34.73 21.48
CA ALA A 283 1.54 -34.45 20.24
C ALA A 283 0.91 -33.05 20.23
N VAL A 284 0.30 -32.61 21.35
CA VAL A 284 -0.23 -31.24 21.48
C VAL A 284 0.87 -30.20 21.33
N TYR A 285 2.02 -30.38 21.96
CA TYR A 285 3.13 -29.43 21.83
C TYR A 285 3.64 -29.34 20.40
N ARG A 286 3.79 -30.47 19.71
CA ARG A 286 4.19 -30.52 18.30
C ARG A 286 3.18 -29.82 17.38
N GLN A 287 1.88 -29.97 17.66
CA GLN A 287 0.84 -29.29 16.89
C GLN A 287 0.82 -27.77 17.14
N ILE A 288 0.83 -27.34 18.40
CA ILE A 288 0.61 -25.93 18.78
C ILE A 288 1.87 -25.08 18.66
N PHE A 289 3.05 -25.65 18.93
CA PHE A 289 4.34 -24.96 18.84
C PHE A 289 5.15 -25.33 17.59
N GLU A 290 4.59 -26.18 16.73
CA GLU A 290 5.24 -26.75 15.54
C GLU A 290 6.46 -27.64 15.85
N ARG A 291 6.77 -27.86 17.14
CA ARG A 291 7.94 -28.61 17.63
C ARG A 291 7.72 -29.04 19.07
N ASP A 292 8.46 -30.05 19.51
CA ASP A 292 8.52 -30.43 20.91
C ASP A 292 9.40 -29.47 21.71
N ILE A 293 8.77 -28.59 22.50
CA ILE A 293 9.44 -27.61 23.36
C ILE A 293 10.01 -28.22 24.64
N THR A 294 9.48 -29.37 25.07
CA THR A 294 9.93 -30.03 26.31
C THR A 294 11.31 -30.64 26.10
N LYS A 295 11.48 -31.40 25.00
CA LYS A 295 12.74 -32.04 24.62
C LYS A 295 13.82 -31.03 24.21
N ALA A 296 13.45 -29.97 23.49
CA ALA A 296 14.43 -29.03 22.93
C ALA A 296 14.94 -28.00 23.95
N TYR A 297 14.08 -27.52 24.85
CA TYR A 297 14.39 -26.39 25.74
C TYR A 297 14.10 -26.66 27.22
N GLY A 298 13.56 -27.83 27.58
CA GLY A 298 13.14 -28.12 28.95
C GLY A 298 11.92 -27.31 29.41
N LEU A 299 11.16 -26.72 28.48
CA LEU A 299 10.01 -25.88 28.80
C LEU A 299 8.76 -26.76 28.95
N SER A 300 8.05 -26.62 30.07
CA SER A 300 6.77 -27.29 30.33
C SER A 300 5.82 -26.35 31.05
N ILE A 301 4.52 -26.60 30.94
CA ILE A 301 3.49 -25.92 31.72
C ILE A 301 2.85 -26.95 32.64
N SER A 302 3.61 -27.31 33.69
CA SER A 302 3.33 -28.43 34.61
C SER A 302 1.89 -28.47 35.13
N ASP A 303 1.33 -27.32 35.49
CA ASP A 303 -0.04 -27.22 36.02
C ASP A 303 -1.10 -27.66 35.00
N LEU A 304 -0.94 -27.27 33.74
CA LEU A 304 -1.89 -27.61 32.68
C LEU A 304 -1.78 -29.09 32.30
N GLU A 305 -0.56 -29.61 32.25
CA GLU A 305 -0.31 -31.03 31.95
C GLU A 305 -0.94 -31.92 33.02
N SER A 306 -0.74 -31.60 34.29
CA SER A 306 -1.29 -32.37 35.41
C SER A 306 -2.81 -32.38 35.38
N LYS A 307 -3.44 -31.22 35.12
CA LYS A 307 -4.90 -31.11 34.97
C LYS A 307 -5.43 -31.94 33.80
N ALA A 308 -4.71 -31.96 32.67
CA ALA A 308 -5.09 -32.76 31.51
C ALA A 308 -4.93 -34.27 31.79
N LYS A 309 -3.78 -34.70 32.35
CA LYS A 309 -3.52 -36.11 32.69
C LYS A 309 -4.54 -36.70 33.68
N ASN A 310 -5.03 -35.87 34.59
CA ASN A 310 -6.03 -36.24 35.59
C ASN A 310 -7.48 -36.13 35.07
N GLY A 311 -7.70 -35.69 33.82
CA GLY A 311 -9.03 -35.52 33.25
C GLY A 311 -9.83 -34.35 33.81
N GLN A 312 -9.19 -33.42 34.55
CA GLN A 312 -9.85 -32.20 35.05
C GLN A 312 -10.16 -31.21 33.93
N ILE A 313 -9.38 -31.25 32.85
CA ILE A 313 -9.62 -30.51 31.63
C ILE A 313 -9.53 -31.43 30.42
N SER A 314 -10.36 -31.17 29.43
CA SER A 314 -10.33 -31.84 28.14
C SER A 314 -9.15 -31.36 27.28
N ILE A 315 -8.84 -32.08 26.20
CA ILE A 315 -7.75 -31.65 25.30
C ILE A 315 -8.06 -30.32 24.64
N LYS A 316 -9.35 -30.06 24.35
CA LYS A 316 -9.83 -28.77 23.83
C LYS A 316 -9.48 -27.62 24.77
N GLU A 317 -9.74 -27.79 26.07
CA GLU A 317 -9.43 -26.77 27.06
C GLU A 317 -7.93 -26.63 27.34
N PHE A 318 -7.19 -27.75 27.29
CA PHE A 318 -5.73 -27.75 27.34
C PHE A 318 -5.14 -26.93 26.18
N VAL A 319 -5.57 -27.18 24.94
CA VAL A 319 -5.19 -26.44 23.73
C VAL A 319 -5.56 -24.96 23.83
N ARG A 320 -6.77 -24.63 24.32
CA ARG A 320 -7.21 -23.25 24.54
C ARG A 320 -6.28 -22.49 25.48
N ARG A 321 -5.98 -23.07 26.64
CA ARG A 321 -5.10 -22.45 27.65
C ARG A 321 -3.65 -22.34 27.17
N LEU A 322 -3.16 -23.33 26.43
CA LEU A 322 -1.85 -23.27 25.78
C LEU A 322 -1.77 -22.12 24.78
N GLY A 323 -2.79 -21.93 23.95
CA GLY A 323 -2.84 -20.82 23.00
C GLY A 323 -2.80 -19.45 23.69
N LYS A 324 -3.48 -19.31 24.83
CA LYS A 324 -3.52 -18.06 25.61
C LYS A 324 -2.26 -17.82 26.44
N SER A 325 -1.36 -18.79 26.50
CA SER A 325 -0.15 -18.69 27.31
C SER A 325 0.78 -17.59 26.79
N LYS A 326 1.58 -17.03 27.71
CA LYS A 326 2.66 -16.08 27.37
C LYS A 326 3.66 -16.69 26.38
N LEU A 327 3.92 -18.00 26.51
CA LEU A 327 4.87 -18.73 25.67
C LEU A 327 4.38 -18.80 24.21
N TYR A 328 3.09 -19.02 23.99
CA TYR A 328 2.50 -18.95 22.65
C TYR A 328 2.56 -17.53 22.08
N ALA A 329 2.19 -16.53 22.90
CA ALA A 329 2.20 -15.13 22.47
C ALA A 329 3.60 -14.66 22.04
N GLN A 330 4.65 -15.02 22.77
CA GLN A 330 6.04 -14.69 22.43
C GLN A 330 6.48 -15.31 21.11
N ASN A 331 6.09 -16.56 20.85
CA ASN A 331 6.50 -17.28 19.65
C ASN A 331 5.70 -16.91 18.40
N PHE A 332 4.37 -16.73 18.52
CA PHE A 332 3.44 -16.68 17.37
C PHE A 332 2.54 -15.45 17.30
N TYR A 333 2.58 -14.55 18.28
CA TYR A 333 1.82 -13.29 18.26
C TYR A 333 2.73 -12.07 18.11
N GLN A 334 3.62 -11.84 19.06
CA GLN A 334 4.46 -10.64 19.14
C GLN A 334 5.37 -10.39 17.92
N PRO A 335 6.00 -11.40 17.29
CA PRO A 335 6.91 -11.16 16.17
C PRO A 335 6.19 -11.06 14.80
N TYR A 336 4.85 -11.06 14.78
CA TYR A 336 4.05 -11.11 13.55
C TYR A 336 3.02 -9.98 13.48
N THR A 337 2.55 -9.72 12.25
CA THR A 337 1.39 -8.85 12.02
C THR A 337 0.09 -9.61 12.29
N ASN A 338 -1.00 -8.90 12.66
CA ASN A 338 -2.29 -9.53 12.94
C ASN A 338 -2.77 -10.45 11.80
N SER A 339 -2.54 -10.06 10.53
CA SER A 339 -2.86 -10.90 9.37
C SER A 339 -2.08 -12.21 9.38
N ARG A 340 -0.79 -12.19 9.72
CA ARG A 340 0.04 -13.40 9.77
C ARG A 340 -0.26 -14.25 11.02
N VAL A 341 -0.61 -13.63 12.14
CA VAL A 341 -1.08 -14.32 13.35
C VAL A 341 -2.27 -15.22 13.04
N ILE A 342 -3.24 -14.71 12.26
CA ILE A 342 -4.44 -15.48 11.88
C ILE A 342 -4.03 -16.73 11.08
N GLU A 343 -3.18 -16.58 10.07
CA GLU A 343 -2.73 -17.70 9.23
C GLU A 343 -2.05 -18.81 10.07
N LEU A 344 -1.20 -18.43 11.03
CA LEU A 344 -0.55 -19.37 11.95
C LEU A 344 -1.54 -19.97 12.96
N ALA A 345 -2.50 -19.20 13.47
CA ALA A 345 -3.53 -19.72 14.36
C ALA A 345 -4.41 -20.78 13.66
N PHE A 346 -4.78 -20.54 12.40
CA PHE A 346 -5.48 -21.52 11.55
C PHE A 346 -4.69 -22.81 11.39
N ARG A 347 -3.37 -22.72 11.19
CA ARG A 347 -2.48 -23.88 11.17
C ARG A 347 -2.52 -24.65 12.49
N HIS A 348 -2.36 -23.97 13.62
CA HIS A 348 -2.14 -24.63 14.91
C HIS A 348 -3.44 -25.21 15.48
N PHE A 349 -4.55 -24.45 15.43
CA PHE A 349 -5.81 -24.84 16.06
C PHE A 349 -6.76 -25.59 15.13
N LEU A 350 -6.72 -25.30 13.83
CA LEU A 350 -7.59 -25.95 12.84
C LEU A 350 -6.84 -26.87 11.88
N GLY A 351 -5.51 -26.87 11.85
CA GLY A 351 -4.74 -27.76 10.98
C GLY A 351 -4.88 -27.47 9.48
N ARG A 352 -5.39 -26.30 9.08
CA ARG A 352 -5.55 -25.89 7.67
C ARG A 352 -5.20 -24.42 7.47
N GLY A 353 -5.14 -23.98 6.21
CA GLY A 353 -5.11 -22.55 5.90
C GLY A 353 -6.51 -21.92 5.84
N PRO A 354 -6.62 -20.58 5.96
CA PRO A 354 -7.85 -19.88 5.61
C PRO A 354 -8.26 -20.19 4.17
N SER A 355 -9.58 -20.23 3.95
CA SER A 355 -10.17 -20.68 2.70
C SER A 355 -10.64 -19.51 1.85
N SER A 356 -11.26 -18.48 2.43
CA SER A 356 -11.84 -17.34 1.70
C SER A 356 -11.29 -15.99 2.18
N SER A 357 -11.52 -14.93 1.39
CA SER A 357 -11.18 -13.56 1.82
C SER A 357 -12.09 -13.04 2.95
N GLU A 358 -13.32 -13.56 2.98
CA GLU A 358 -14.38 -13.22 3.91
C GLU A 358 -14.07 -13.80 5.29
N GLU A 359 -13.66 -15.07 5.35
CA GLU A 359 -13.18 -15.74 6.57
C GLU A 359 -11.99 -14.99 7.18
N VAL A 360 -11.00 -14.63 6.36
CA VAL A 360 -9.83 -13.87 6.86
C VAL A 360 -10.25 -12.49 7.39
N ARG A 361 -11.22 -11.82 6.76
CA ARG A 361 -11.73 -10.53 7.23
C ARG A 361 -12.46 -10.64 8.56
N GLU A 362 -13.27 -11.70 8.74
CA GLU A 362 -14.00 -11.96 9.98
C GLU A 362 -13.04 -12.14 11.16
N TYR A 363 -12.10 -13.07 11.05
CA TYR A 363 -11.10 -13.31 12.10
C TYR A 363 -10.16 -12.12 12.30
N PHE A 364 -9.87 -11.34 11.26
CA PHE A 364 -9.13 -10.09 11.41
C PHE A 364 -9.89 -9.05 12.25
N GLY A 365 -11.20 -8.95 12.07
CA GLY A 365 -12.06 -8.12 12.90
C GLY A 365 -12.07 -8.57 14.36
N ILE A 366 -12.07 -9.88 14.62
CA ILE A 366 -12.04 -10.47 15.96
C ILE A 366 -10.70 -10.15 16.66
N VAL A 367 -9.56 -10.42 16.01
CA VAL A 367 -8.22 -10.13 16.56
C VAL A 367 -8.07 -8.65 16.86
N SER A 368 -8.55 -7.77 15.96
CA SER A 368 -8.42 -6.33 16.13
C SER A 368 -9.22 -5.79 17.32
N LYS A 369 -10.30 -6.47 17.72
CA LYS A 369 -11.14 -6.09 18.88
C LYS A 369 -10.64 -6.65 20.21
N GLY A 370 -10.31 -7.94 20.25
CA GLY A 370 -10.04 -8.66 21.51
C GLY A 370 -8.65 -9.31 21.60
N GLY A 371 -7.76 -9.03 20.65
CA GLY A 371 -6.40 -9.56 20.61
C GLY A 371 -6.36 -11.09 20.49
N LEU A 372 -5.26 -11.66 20.99
CA LEU A 372 -4.98 -13.10 20.93
C LEU A 372 -6.01 -13.97 21.70
N PRO A 373 -6.43 -13.64 22.94
CA PRO A 373 -7.33 -14.52 23.70
C PRO A 373 -8.68 -14.72 22.99
N LEU A 374 -9.27 -13.65 22.47
CA LEU A 374 -10.54 -13.72 21.76
C LEU A 374 -10.43 -14.52 20.47
N LEU A 375 -9.33 -14.38 19.73
CA LEU A 375 -9.09 -15.20 18.53
C LEU A 375 -9.11 -16.70 18.86
N ILE A 376 -8.38 -17.11 19.90
CA ILE A 376 -8.27 -18.53 20.26
C ILE A 376 -9.61 -19.07 20.73
N ASP A 377 -10.34 -18.32 21.55
CA ASP A 377 -11.69 -18.71 21.98
C ASP A 377 -12.58 -18.94 20.76
N THR A 378 -12.61 -17.99 19.81
CA THR A 378 -13.46 -18.12 18.61
C THR A 378 -13.07 -19.30 17.70
N LEU A 379 -11.78 -19.64 17.61
CA LEU A 379 -11.34 -20.79 16.82
C LEU A 379 -11.71 -22.12 17.49
N VAL A 380 -11.48 -22.24 18.80
CA VAL A 380 -11.71 -23.48 19.56
C VAL A 380 -13.21 -23.71 19.83
N ASP A 381 -14.01 -22.64 19.95
CA ASP A 381 -15.47 -22.70 20.09
C ASP A 381 -16.20 -22.82 18.73
N SER A 382 -15.47 -22.88 17.62
CA SER A 382 -16.06 -23.04 16.30
C SER A 382 -16.71 -24.43 16.12
N LYS A 383 -17.81 -24.49 15.36
CA LYS A 383 -18.46 -25.75 14.99
C LYS A 383 -17.53 -26.69 14.23
N GLU A 384 -16.64 -26.13 13.43
CA GLU A 384 -15.62 -26.89 12.69
C GLU A 384 -14.64 -27.59 13.64
N TYR A 385 -14.17 -26.91 14.69
CA TYR A 385 -13.29 -27.53 15.67
C TYR A 385 -13.97 -28.73 16.35
N ALA A 386 -15.23 -28.57 16.74
CA ALA A 386 -16.01 -29.62 17.39
C ALA A 386 -16.23 -30.85 16.48
N GLU A 387 -16.49 -30.66 15.18
CA GLU A 387 -16.70 -31.78 14.23
C GLU A 387 -15.42 -32.58 13.96
N TYR A 388 -14.27 -31.90 13.79
CA TYR A 388 -13.01 -32.56 13.43
C TYR A 388 -12.24 -33.15 14.61
N PHE A 389 -12.29 -32.49 15.78
CA PHE A 389 -11.45 -32.84 16.93
C PHE A 389 -12.25 -33.19 18.18
N GLY A 390 -13.48 -32.68 18.30
CA GLY A 390 -14.28 -32.82 19.52
C GLY A 390 -13.55 -32.24 20.74
N GLU A 391 -13.63 -32.93 21.87
CA GLU A 391 -13.01 -32.49 23.13
C GLU A 391 -11.80 -33.31 23.56
N GLU A 392 -11.57 -34.47 22.94
CA GLU A 392 -10.56 -35.46 23.37
C GLU A 392 -9.43 -35.65 22.36
N THR A 393 -9.63 -35.30 21.08
CA THR A 393 -8.65 -35.52 20.02
C THR A 393 -7.74 -34.32 19.86
N VAL A 394 -6.43 -34.56 19.81
CA VAL A 394 -5.44 -33.50 19.54
C VAL A 394 -5.64 -32.98 18.11
N PRO A 395 -5.62 -31.64 17.88
CA PRO A 395 -5.67 -31.11 16.53
C PRO A 395 -4.53 -31.65 15.66
N TYR A 396 -4.80 -31.86 14.39
CA TYR A 396 -3.85 -32.44 13.44
C TYR A 396 -3.86 -31.70 12.11
N LEU A 397 -2.75 -31.75 11.38
CA LEU A 397 -2.61 -31.11 10.08
C LEU A 397 -3.42 -31.85 9.01
N ARG A 398 -4.34 -31.13 8.36
CA ARG A 398 -5.22 -31.61 7.30
C ARG A 398 -4.56 -31.44 5.94
N THR A 399 -3.66 -32.37 5.61
CA THR A 399 -2.87 -32.38 4.37
C THR A 399 -3.60 -33.07 3.21
N LEU A 400 -2.97 -33.11 2.04
CA LEU A 400 -3.41 -33.97 0.93
C LEU A 400 -3.53 -35.43 1.40
N GLY A 401 -4.59 -36.11 0.95
CA GLY A 401 -4.91 -37.49 1.30
C GLY A 401 -5.87 -37.61 2.49
N GLU A 402 -5.73 -36.76 3.50
CA GLU A 402 -6.58 -36.79 4.71
C GLU A 402 -8.00 -36.28 4.46
N GLU A 403 -8.13 -35.23 3.65
CA GLU A 403 -9.41 -34.66 3.27
C GLU A 403 -9.36 -34.08 1.84
N ALA A 404 -10.55 -33.81 1.29
CA ALA A 404 -10.67 -33.11 0.02
C ALA A 404 -10.08 -31.69 0.13
N GLN A 405 -9.08 -31.39 -0.70
CA GLN A 405 -8.39 -30.09 -0.73
C GLN A 405 -9.00 -29.18 -1.79
N GLU A 406 -9.12 -27.89 -1.47
CA GLU A 406 -9.56 -26.91 -2.45
C GLU A 406 -8.39 -26.39 -3.31
N CYS A 407 -8.64 -26.15 -4.60
CA CYS A 407 -7.64 -25.58 -5.50
C CYS A 407 -7.34 -24.10 -5.21
N ARG A 408 -8.27 -23.39 -4.56
CA ARG A 408 -8.21 -21.94 -4.32
C ARG A 408 -7.01 -21.51 -3.47
N ASN A 409 -6.69 -22.27 -2.43
CA ASN A 409 -5.58 -21.99 -1.51
C ASN A 409 -4.47 -23.05 -1.55
N TRP A 410 -4.48 -23.93 -2.57
CA TRP A 410 -3.58 -25.09 -2.71
C TRP A 410 -2.12 -24.80 -2.33
N GLY A 411 -1.49 -23.87 -3.03
CA GLY A 411 -0.08 -23.52 -2.82
C GLY A 411 0.21 -22.93 -1.44
N ALA A 412 -0.64 -22.02 -0.99
CA ALA A 412 -0.50 -21.34 0.29
C ALA A 412 -0.74 -22.27 1.48
N GLN A 413 -1.62 -23.28 1.33
CA GLN A 413 -1.82 -24.29 2.35
C GLN A 413 -0.60 -25.21 2.45
N ILE A 414 -0.05 -25.67 1.32
CA ILE A 414 1.16 -26.50 1.33
C ILE A 414 2.34 -25.75 1.94
N SER A 415 2.52 -24.46 1.60
CA SER A 415 3.58 -23.64 2.20
C SER A 415 3.38 -23.44 3.71
N LEU A 416 2.12 -23.24 4.16
CA LEU A 416 1.78 -23.02 5.56
C LEU A 416 2.04 -24.25 6.43
N LEU A 417 1.84 -25.46 5.91
CA LEU A 417 2.00 -26.69 6.69
C LEU A 417 3.47 -27.13 6.88
N ASN A 418 4.44 -26.35 6.38
CA ASN A 418 5.87 -26.61 6.52
C ASN A 418 6.47 -25.94 7.77
N TYR A 419 7.54 -26.51 8.32
CA TYR A 419 8.31 -25.91 9.42
C TYR A 419 8.89 -24.51 9.08
N SER A 420 8.98 -24.18 7.78
CA SER A 420 9.49 -22.89 7.32
C SER A 420 8.46 -21.75 7.43
N ALA A 421 7.18 -22.05 7.68
CA ALA A 421 6.11 -21.06 7.66
C ALA A 421 6.32 -19.91 8.68
N PRO A 422 6.74 -20.14 9.95
CA PRO A 422 6.99 -19.04 10.89
C PRO A 422 8.07 -18.04 10.43
N PHE A 423 9.00 -18.45 9.57
CA PHE A 423 10.02 -17.53 9.07
C PHE A 423 9.47 -16.54 8.02
N ARG A 424 8.32 -16.85 7.42
CA ARG A 424 7.61 -15.92 6.52
C ARG A 424 6.85 -14.87 7.35
N LYS A 425 7.30 -13.61 7.26
CA LYS A 425 6.70 -12.49 8.00
C LYS A 425 5.56 -11.78 7.26
N VAL A 426 5.51 -11.93 5.93
CA VAL A 426 4.47 -11.32 5.09
C VAL A 426 3.26 -12.27 5.00
N PRO A 427 2.02 -11.78 5.20
CA PRO A 427 0.82 -12.61 5.09
C PRO A 427 0.64 -13.12 3.65
N GLU A 428 0.30 -14.39 3.51
CA GLU A 428 0.18 -15.08 2.23
C GLU A 428 -1.27 -15.15 1.74
N PHE A 429 -2.23 -15.44 2.61
CA PHE A 429 -3.62 -15.69 2.22
C PHE A 429 -4.35 -14.38 1.90
N VAL A 430 -4.17 -13.35 2.73
CA VAL A 430 -4.77 -12.02 2.47
C VAL A 430 -4.33 -11.47 1.12
N THR A 431 -3.03 -11.57 0.83
CA THR A 431 -2.45 -11.05 -0.40
C THR A 431 -2.90 -11.87 -1.61
N LEU A 432 -2.87 -13.20 -1.50
CA LEU A 432 -3.34 -14.11 -2.56
C LEU A 432 -4.82 -13.93 -2.89
N PHE A 433 -5.71 -13.84 -1.89
CA PHE A 433 -7.14 -13.65 -2.15
C PHE A 433 -7.47 -12.27 -2.70
N ALA A 434 -6.75 -11.23 -2.25
CA ALA A 434 -6.89 -9.89 -2.84
C ALA A 434 -6.44 -9.89 -4.31
N ASP A 435 -5.37 -10.62 -4.63
CA ASP A 435 -4.83 -10.72 -5.97
C ASP A 435 -5.79 -11.40 -6.94
N TYR A 436 -6.53 -12.42 -6.50
CA TYR A 436 -7.56 -13.06 -7.34
C TYR A 436 -8.61 -12.07 -7.84
N LYS A 437 -8.91 -11.02 -7.06
CA LYS A 437 -9.87 -9.98 -7.41
C LYS A 437 -9.23 -8.82 -8.20
N ASN A 438 -7.95 -8.52 -7.95
CA ASN A 438 -7.23 -7.38 -8.52
C ASN A 438 -6.66 -7.66 -9.94
N PRO A 439 -6.34 -6.61 -10.73
CA PRO A 439 -5.59 -6.76 -11.98
C PRO A 439 -4.14 -7.20 -11.73
N LEU A 440 -3.39 -7.44 -12.82
CA LEU A 440 -1.96 -7.78 -12.73
C LEU A 440 -1.19 -6.73 -11.92
N PRO A 441 -0.33 -7.13 -10.98
CA PRO A 441 0.45 -6.20 -10.18
C PRO A 441 1.58 -5.57 -10.99
N ASP A 442 2.01 -4.39 -10.57
CA ASP A 442 3.24 -3.77 -11.07
C ASP A 442 4.47 -4.46 -10.46
N GLN A 443 5.03 -5.41 -11.19
CA GLN A 443 6.28 -6.09 -10.85
C GLN A 443 6.97 -6.62 -12.11
N HIS A 444 8.23 -7.03 -12.00
CA HIS A 444 8.93 -7.71 -13.08
C HIS A 444 8.18 -8.97 -13.54
N PRO A 445 8.17 -9.31 -14.85
CA PRO A 445 7.45 -10.49 -15.35
C PRO A 445 7.83 -11.83 -14.74
N TYR A 446 9.04 -11.94 -14.20
CA TYR A 446 9.56 -13.14 -13.52
C TYR A 446 9.43 -13.10 -11.99
N GLY A 447 8.69 -12.13 -11.43
CA GLY A 447 8.46 -11.99 -10.00
C GLY A 447 9.25 -10.86 -9.33
N VAL A 448 8.84 -10.51 -8.11
CA VAL A 448 9.30 -9.32 -7.37
C VAL A 448 10.83 -9.27 -7.19
N GLY A 449 11.49 -10.41 -6.97
CA GLY A 449 12.94 -10.45 -6.69
C GLY A 449 13.85 -10.15 -7.88
N ASN A 450 13.28 -9.94 -9.08
CA ASN A 450 14.03 -9.64 -10.30
C ASN A 450 14.16 -8.15 -10.61
N ASP A 451 13.39 -7.28 -9.96
CA ASP A 451 13.62 -5.84 -10.03
C ASP A 451 14.70 -5.41 -9.02
N PRO A 452 15.73 -4.65 -9.44
CA PRO A 452 16.66 -4.04 -8.49
C PRO A 452 16.01 -2.84 -7.80
N LEU A 453 16.54 -2.46 -6.63
CA LEU A 453 16.18 -1.19 -5.99
C LEU A 453 16.67 -0.01 -6.84
N GLU A 454 15.81 1.00 -7.05
CA GLU A 454 16.12 2.19 -7.86
C GLU A 454 16.94 3.24 -7.07
N ILE A 455 18.19 2.88 -6.79
CA ILE A 455 19.18 3.69 -6.07
C ILE A 455 20.32 4.13 -7.01
N GLN A 456 21.16 5.05 -6.55
CA GLN A 456 22.25 5.63 -7.36
C GLN A 456 23.31 4.59 -7.75
N PHE A 457 23.73 3.73 -6.81
CA PHE A 457 24.78 2.74 -7.02
C PHE A 457 24.39 1.35 -6.52
N GLY A 458 25.00 0.32 -7.10
CA GLY A 458 24.83 -1.07 -6.68
C GLY A 458 23.62 -1.78 -7.30
N ALA A 459 23.83 -3.03 -7.67
CA ALA A 459 22.79 -3.95 -8.14
C ALA A 459 22.18 -4.69 -6.95
N ILE A 460 21.42 -3.97 -6.12
CA ILE A 460 20.80 -4.55 -4.92
C ILE A 460 19.43 -5.11 -5.27
N PHE A 461 19.29 -6.43 -5.17
CA PHE A 461 18.02 -7.13 -5.30
C PHE A 461 17.53 -7.57 -3.92
N PRO A 462 16.23 -7.42 -3.61
CA PRO A 462 15.65 -7.97 -2.38
C PRO A 462 15.92 -9.48 -2.28
N SER A 463 16.46 -9.95 -1.15
CA SER A 463 16.78 -11.37 -0.96
C SER A 463 15.52 -12.18 -0.67
N GLU A 464 15.30 -13.23 -1.45
CA GLU A 464 14.15 -14.13 -1.27
C GLU A 464 14.34 -15.13 -0.13
N THR A 465 15.59 -15.38 0.31
CA THR A 465 15.91 -16.42 1.30
C THR A 465 15.67 -16.01 2.75
N ARG A 466 15.93 -14.74 3.13
CA ARG A 466 15.86 -14.27 4.52
C ARG A 466 14.45 -13.87 4.97
N ASN A 467 13.64 -13.32 4.07
CA ASN A 467 12.24 -12.98 4.32
C ASN A 467 11.47 -13.08 2.99
N PRO A 468 11.04 -14.29 2.60
CA PRO A 468 10.50 -14.54 1.27
C PRO A 468 9.25 -13.68 1.03
N LYS A 469 9.41 -12.67 0.18
CA LYS A 469 8.32 -11.87 -0.41
C LYS A 469 8.02 -12.37 -1.81
N THR A 470 7.94 -13.69 -1.97
CA THR A 470 7.61 -14.28 -3.26
C THR A 470 6.14 -14.06 -3.54
N ARG A 471 5.87 -13.39 -4.67
CA ARG A 471 4.53 -13.15 -5.21
C ARG A 471 4.56 -13.50 -6.70
N PRO A 472 4.58 -14.80 -7.04
CA PRO A 472 4.59 -15.23 -8.43
C PRO A 472 3.27 -14.81 -9.09
N THR A 473 3.36 -14.23 -10.28
CA THR A 473 2.19 -13.93 -11.11
C THR A 473 2.47 -14.30 -12.55
N PHE A 474 1.45 -14.78 -13.23
CA PHE A 474 1.57 -15.16 -14.62
C PHE A 474 1.45 -13.92 -15.52
N PHE A 475 2.56 -13.57 -16.17
CA PHE A 475 2.55 -12.57 -17.23
C PHE A 475 2.53 -13.26 -18.59
N ASN A 476 1.60 -12.89 -19.46
CA ASN A 476 1.58 -13.33 -20.85
C ASN A 476 2.87 -12.91 -21.59
N LYS A 477 3.14 -13.54 -22.74
CA LYS A 477 4.26 -13.14 -23.60
C LYS A 477 4.18 -11.66 -23.97
N ASP A 478 3.00 -11.21 -24.41
CA ASP A 478 2.79 -9.84 -24.90
C ASP A 478 2.21 -8.95 -23.78
N THR A 479 3.07 -8.62 -22.81
CA THR A 479 2.74 -7.69 -21.72
C THR A 479 3.68 -6.50 -21.74
N ARG A 480 3.15 -5.31 -21.46
CA ARG A 480 3.94 -4.08 -21.28
C ARG A 480 3.73 -3.49 -19.89
N ARG A 481 4.82 -3.31 -19.15
CA ARG A 481 4.85 -2.64 -17.87
C ARG A 481 4.65 -1.13 -18.04
N ILE A 482 3.90 -0.53 -17.13
CA ILE A 482 3.70 0.92 -17.10
C ILE A 482 4.94 1.55 -16.46
N LEU A 483 5.69 2.30 -17.28
CA LEU A 483 6.88 3.03 -16.82
C LEU A 483 6.57 4.51 -16.69
N ILE A 484 7.03 5.11 -15.59
CA ILE A 484 6.84 6.54 -15.31
C ILE A 484 8.06 7.31 -15.82
N ARG A 485 7.85 8.30 -16.69
CA ARG A 485 8.92 9.17 -17.19
C ARG A 485 9.55 9.96 -16.05
N ARG A 486 10.89 9.97 -15.98
CA ARG A 486 11.61 10.87 -15.07
C ARG A 486 11.77 12.25 -15.71
N GLY A 487 10.74 13.07 -15.52
CA GLY A 487 10.60 14.41 -16.11
C GLY A 487 9.12 14.74 -16.25
N ALA A 488 8.77 15.58 -17.23
CA ALA A 488 7.36 15.85 -17.53
C ALA A 488 6.65 14.58 -18.04
N GLY A 489 5.49 14.23 -17.45
CA GLY A 489 4.75 13.01 -17.83
C GLY A 489 4.28 12.98 -19.29
N ILE A 490 4.08 14.15 -19.90
CA ILE A 490 3.70 14.32 -21.31
C ILE A 490 4.77 13.88 -22.31
N SER A 491 6.05 13.79 -21.90
CA SER A 491 7.15 13.32 -22.75
C SER A 491 7.42 11.83 -22.61
N ASN A 492 6.39 11.05 -22.24
CA ASN A 492 6.47 9.59 -22.21
C ASN A 492 6.48 9.01 -23.63
N GLN A 493 7.50 8.23 -23.97
CA GLN A 493 7.75 7.71 -25.31
C GLN A 493 6.63 6.82 -25.85
N VAL A 494 5.84 6.21 -24.96
CA VAL A 494 4.71 5.37 -25.36
C VAL A 494 3.56 6.20 -25.94
N GLY A 495 3.31 7.39 -25.39
CA GLY A 495 2.26 8.29 -25.87
C GLY A 495 2.77 9.31 -26.89
N ASN A 496 4.07 9.63 -26.85
CA ASN A 496 4.72 10.55 -27.77
C ASN A 496 6.14 10.06 -28.13
N PRO A 497 6.29 9.21 -29.17
CA PRO A 497 7.59 8.70 -29.60
C PRO A 497 8.54 9.79 -30.09
N SER A 498 8.03 10.90 -30.64
CA SER A 498 8.87 12.03 -31.10
C SER A 498 9.59 12.75 -29.94
N ALA A 499 9.08 12.63 -28.72
CA ALA A 499 9.65 13.28 -27.53
C ALA A 499 10.88 12.54 -26.96
N VAL A 500 11.30 11.42 -27.55
CA VAL A 500 12.43 10.60 -27.10
C VAL A 500 13.75 11.37 -27.09
N SER A 501 13.99 12.23 -28.09
CA SER A 501 15.17 13.09 -28.21
C SER A 501 15.09 14.38 -27.38
N LYS A 502 13.90 14.70 -26.83
CA LYS A 502 13.69 15.92 -26.05
C LYS A 502 14.33 15.78 -24.67
N LEU A 503 15.15 16.77 -24.31
CA LEU A 503 15.78 16.84 -22.99
C LEU A 503 14.72 16.97 -21.88
N PRO A 504 14.94 16.35 -20.71
CA PRO A 504 13.91 16.18 -19.69
C PRO A 504 13.62 17.45 -18.85
N GLY A 505 14.33 18.55 -19.09
CA GLY A 505 14.14 19.84 -18.41
C GLY A 505 14.56 19.80 -16.93
N THR A 506 14.05 20.74 -16.13
CA THR A 506 14.38 20.89 -14.69
C THR A 506 13.80 19.78 -13.81
N LEU A 507 12.72 19.12 -14.25
CA LEU A 507 12.07 18.01 -13.54
C LEU A 507 12.82 16.67 -13.69
N GLY A 508 13.74 16.59 -14.66
CA GLY A 508 14.51 15.39 -14.98
C GLY A 508 15.91 15.37 -14.35
N PRO A 509 16.70 14.31 -14.62
CA PRO A 509 18.11 14.30 -14.26
C PRO A 509 18.90 15.31 -15.11
N LYS A 510 20.05 15.75 -14.57
CA LYS A 510 21.02 16.55 -15.32
C LYS A 510 21.61 15.71 -16.46
N VAL A 511 21.65 16.28 -17.66
CA VAL A 511 22.17 15.63 -18.87
C VAL A 511 23.54 16.21 -19.20
N PHE A 512 24.52 15.34 -19.43
CA PHE A 512 25.87 15.72 -19.86
C PHE A 512 26.04 15.40 -21.35
N LYS A 513 26.53 16.37 -22.11
CA LYS A 513 26.84 16.23 -23.53
C LYS A 513 28.32 16.52 -23.79
N PHE A 514 28.94 15.70 -24.63
CA PHE A 514 30.29 15.85 -25.13
C PHE A 514 30.21 16.34 -26.58
N SER A 515 30.85 17.48 -26.86
CA SER A 515 31.05 17.94 -28.23
C SER A 515 32.54 17.93 -28.51
N PRO A 516 33.05 17.07 -29.40
CA PRO A 516 34.47 17.10 -29.75
C PRO A 516 34.80 18.39 -30.52
N VAL A 517 35.98 18.96 -30.24
CA VAL A 517 36.56 20.03 -31.06
C VAL A 517 37.12 19.38 -32.32
N TYR A 518 36.44 19.51 -33.47
CA TYR A 518 36.98 19.05 -34.75
C TYR A 518 38.20 19.90 -35.13
N LYS A 519 39.40 19.31 -35.12
CA LYS A 519 40.66 20.00 -35.48
C LYS A 519 40.85 20.27 -36.98
N ASN A 520 39.89 19.96 -37.86
CA ASN A 520 39.97 20.36 -39.28
C ASN A 520 38.62 20.27 -40.01
N ARG A 521 37.97 21.42 -40.20
CA ARG A 521 37.25 21.87 -41.41
C ARG A 521 36.74 23.29 -41.15
N LYS A 522 36.86 24.16 -42.16
CA LYS A 522 36.55 25.59 -42.21
C LYS A 522 35.69 26.11 -41.04
N ARG A 523 36.21 27.13 -40.34
CA ARG A 523 35.45 28.00 -39.43
C ARG A 523 34.14 28.41 -40.09
N VAL A 524 33.05 27.76 -39.73
CA VAL A 524 31.71 28.34 -39.85
C VAL A 524 31.43 28.93 -38.48
N ALA A 525 31.39 30.26 -38.45
CA ALA A 525 31.05 31.03 -37.29
C ALA A 525 29.55 30.84 -37.00
N ASP A 526 29.23 30.00 -36.03
CA ASP A 526 27.99 30.13 -35.27
C ASP A 526 28.33 30.60 -33.86
N ILE A 527 27.84 31.79 -33.57
CA ILE A 527 28.06 32.61 -32.39
C ILE A 527 27.30 31.96 -31.23
N ASN A 528 28.04 31.54 -30.17
CA ASN A 528 27.61 31.22 -28.79
C ASN A 528 28.19 29.92 -28.17
N ASN A 529 29.27 29.33 -28.70
CA ASN A 529 29.91 28.17 -28.04
C ASN A 529 31.15 28.56 -27.22
N VAL A 530 31.04 28.29 -25.92
CA VAL A 530 32.11 28.38 -24.91
C VAL A 530 33.30 27.51 -25.35
N ASN A 531 34.50 28.06 -25.33
CA ASN A 531 35.74 27.32 -25.57
C ASN A 531 35.83 26.13 -24.60
N PHE A 532 35.92 24.91 -25.12
CA PHE A 532 36.05 23.69 -24.33
C PHE A 532 37.43 23.65 -23.67
N THR A 533 37.48 23.76 -22.34
CA THR A 533 38.65 23.50 -21.51
C THR A 533 38.72 22.02 -21.13
N GLU A 534 39.93 21.48 -20.87
CA GLU A 534 40.17 20.08 -20.43
C GLU A 534 39.27 19.67 -19.25
N SER A 535 38.92 20.63 -18.38
CA SER A 535 37.99 20.45 -17.26
C SER A 535 36.61 19.90 -17.69
N ASN A 536 36.10 20.28 -18.87
CA ASN A 536 34.79 19.83 -19.33
C ASN A 536 34.81 18.36 -19.75
N ALA A 537 35.89 17.89 -20.40
CA ALA A 537 36.05 16.49 -20.78
C ALA A 537 36.12 15.59 -19.53
N GLN A 538 36.88 16.00 -18.52
CA GLN A 538 36.98 15.28 -17.24
C GLN A 538 35.62 15.17 -16.54
N THR A 539 34.80 16.23 -16.53
CA THR A 539 33.45 16.14 -15.95
C THR A 539 32.55 15.12 -16.66
N VAL A 540 32.69 14.99 -17.99
CA VAL A 540 31.95 13.99 -18.78
C VAL A 540 32.46 12.58 -18.50
N ILE A 541 33.77 12.39 -18.36
CA ILE A 541 34.39 11.10 -17.97
C ILE A 541 33.87 10.66 -16.60
N THR A 542 33.93 11.55 -15.60
CA THR A 542 33.40 11.28 -14.26
C THR A 542 31.90 11.00 -14.31
N ALA A 543 31.11 11.79 -15.06
CA ALA A 543 29.68 11.53 -15.24
C ALA A 543 29.41 10.16 -15.88
N THR A 544 30.26 9.73 -16.82
CA THR A 544 30.14 8.42 -17.48
C THR A 544 30.38 7.29 -16.49
N TYR A 545 31.43 7.38 -15.66
CA TYR A 545 31.65 6.40 -14.59
C TYR A 545 30.51 6.39 -13.57
N LEU A 546 30.04 7.56 -13.13
CA LEU A 546 28.91 7.66 -12.20
C LEU A 546 27.64 7.03 -12.78
N GLN A 547 27.40 7.16 -14.08
CA GLN A 547 26.23 6.55 -14.72
C GLN A 547 26.38 5.03 -14.84
N VAL A 548 27.49 4.57 -15.45
CA VAL A 548 27.67 3.16 -15.83
C VAL A 548 28.04 2.30 -14.62
N LEU A 549 29.03 2.73 -13.82
CA LEU A 549 29.45 2.02 -12.61
C LEU A 549 28.59 2.38 -11.40
N GLY A 550 27.89 3.52 -11.40
CA GLY A 550 27.10 4.01 -10.26
C GLY A 550 27.93 4.80 -9.24
N ARG A 551 29.26 4.72 -9.31
CA ARG A 551 30.21 5.35 -8.39
C ARG A 551 31.48 5.71 -9.12
N GLU A 552 32.30 6.53 -8.47
CA GLU A 552 33.66 6.77 -8.96
C GLU A 552 34.53 5.51 -8.80
N PRO A 553 35.35 5.15 -9.81
CA PRO A 553 36.25 3.99 -9.72
C PRO A 553 37.28 4.19 -8.59
N TYR A 554 37.68 3.10 -7.93
CA TYR A 554 38.80 3.19 -6.98
C TYR A 554 40.12 3.44 -7.71
N LEU A 555 41.16 3.81 -6.95
CA LEU A 555 42.51 3.98 -7.49
C LEU A 555 42.94 2.68 -8.19
N GLY A 556 43.43 2.80 -9.44
CA GLY A 556 43.82 1.66 -10.28
C GLY A 556 42.68 0.97 -11.04
N GLN A 557 41.42 1.34 -10.81
CA GLN A 557 40.26 0.79 -11.53
C GLN A 557 39.83 1.63 -12.76
N ARG A 558 40.44 2.81 -12.93
CA ARG A 558 40.19 3.68 -14.09
C ARG A 558 40.77 3.10 -15.37
N LEU A 559 40.25 3.57 -16.50
CA LEU A 559 40.63 3.14 -17.84
C LEU A 559 41.42 4.26 -18.55
N PRO A 560 42.68 4.54 -18.16
CA PRO A 560 43.41 5.73 -18.62
C PRO A 560 43.60 5.76 -20.13
N VAL A 561 43.85 4.60 -20.76
CA VAL A 561 44.01 4.50 -22.23
C VAL A 561 42.76 4.99 -22.97
N TRP A 562 41.58 4.66 -22.46
CA TRP A 562 40.31 5.03 -23.08
C TRP A 562 39.92 6.48 -22.74
N GLU A 563 40.32 6.98 -21.57
CA GLU A 563 40.15 8.38 -21.18
C GLU A 563 40.96 9.30 -22.10
N ILE A 564 42.24 9.02 -22.31
CA ILE A 564 43.12 9.79 -23.19
C ILE A 564 42.58 9.81 -24.63
N LYS A 565 42.10 8.66 -25.13
CA LYS A 565 41.49 8.58 -26.47
C LYS A 565 40.23 9.44 -26.60
N LEU A 566 39.41 9.53 -25.54
CA LEU A 566 38.24 10.39 -25.55
C LEU A 566 38.62 11.87 -25.48
N GLU A 567 39.62 12.22 -24.66
CA GLU A 567 40.15 13.59 -24.53
C GLU A 567 40.77 14.09 -25.84
N ASN A 568 41.48 13.21 -26.55
CA ASN A 568 42.04 13.49 -27.87
C ASN A 568 40.99 13.58 -28.99
N GLY A 569 39.78 13.05 -28.77
CA GLY A 569 38.71 12.98 -29.76
C GLY A 569 38.83 11.82 -30.75
N ASP A 570 39.65 10.81 -30.44
CA ASP A 570 39.83 9.60 -31.28
C ASP A 570 38.60 8.67 -31.23
N ILE A 571 37.83 8.73 -30.14
CA ILE A 571 36.63 7.93 -29.93
C ILE A 571 35.43 8.82 -29.57
N SER A 572 34.22 8.34 -29.90
CA SER A 572 32.98 8.98 -29.45
C SER A 572 32.66 8.64 -27.99
N LEU A 573 31.76 9.41 -27.38
CA LEU A 573 31.30 9.13 -26.02
C LEU A 573 30.56 7.78 -25.96
N ARG A 574 29.81 7.42 -27.00
CA ARG A 574 29.19 6.10 -27.14
C ARG A 574 30.22 4.97 -27.07
N GLU A 575 31.34 5.12 -27.78
CA GLU A 575 32.39 4.10 -27.76
C GLU A 575 33.09 4.06 -26.39
N PHE A 576 33.31 5.20 -25.74
CA PHE A 576 33.80 5.23 -24.37
C PHE A 576 32.85 4.50 -23.39
N VAL A 577 31.53 4.73 -23.48
CA VAL A 577 30.52 4.00 -22.70
C VAL A 577 30.58 2.50 -22.99
N ARG A 578 30.76 2.08 -24.25
CA ARG A 578 30.93 0.68 -24.66
C ARG A 578 32.14 0.05 -23.97
N GLN A 579 33.28 0.73 -23.97
CA GLN A 579 34.50 0.21 -23.36
C GLN A 579 34.41 0.11 -21.83
N VAL A 580 33.78 1.10 -21.17
CA VAL A 580 33.51 1.04 -19.72
C VAL A 580 32.59 -0.15 -19.38
N ALA A 581 31.53 -0.36 -20.17
CA ALA A 581 30.59 -1.48 -19.96
C ALA A 581 31.20 -2.86 -20.28
N LYS A 582 32.14 -2.95 -21.23
CA LYS A 582 32.88 -4.18 -21.55
C LYS A 582 34.06 -4.47 -20.61
N SER A 583 34.38 -3.54 -19.70
CA SER A 583 35.52 -3.71 -18.79
C SER A 583 35.36 -4.91 -17.85
N ASN A 584 36.49 -5.48 -17.43
CA ASN A 584 36.52 -6.56 -16.45
C ASN A 584 35.91 -6.14 -15.11
N LEU A 585 36.06 -4.86 -14.73
CA LEU A 585 35.46 -4.28 -13.53
C LEU A 585 33.92 -4.32 -13.61
N PHE A 586 33.34 -3.87 -14.73
CA PHE A 586 31.89 -3.87 -14.89
C PHE A 586 31.33 -5.29 -14.87
N ARG A 587 32.02 -6.24 -15.54
CA ARG A 587 31.65 -7.66 -15.55
C ARG A 587 31.70 -8.28 -14.15
N SER A 588 32.76 -8.05 -13.38
CA SER A 588 32.90 -8.61 -12.02
C SER A 588 31.86 -8.03 -11.06
N LEU A 589 31.46 -6.77 -11.26
CA LEU A 589 30.45 -6.12 -10.44
C LEU A 589 29.02 -6.57 -10.79
N TYR A 590 28.64 -6.60 -12.07
CA TYR A 590 27.23 -6.64 -12.46
C TYR A 590 26.81 -7.86 -13.30
N TRP A 591 27.76 -8.66 -13.77
CA TRP A 591 27.47 -9.87 -14.55
C TRP A 591 27.71 -11.14 -13.73
N THR A 592 28.94 -11.35 -13.27
CA THR A 592 29.36 -12.61 -12.62
C THR A 592 28.58 -12.97 -11.34
N PRO A 593 28.26 -12.05 -10.40
CA PRO A 593 27.64 -12.42 -9.13
C PRO A 593 26.11 -12.56 -9.20
N TYR A 594 25.48 -12.21 -10.31
CA TYR A 594 24.02 -12.14 -10.41
C TYR A 594 23.43 -13.22 -11.32
N TYR A 595 22.17 -13.57 -11.04
CA TYR A 595 21.36 -14.35 -11.97
C TYR A 595 21.27 -13.63 -13.32
N VAL A 596 21.36 -14.36 -14.43
CA VAL A 596 21.46 -13.81 -15.79
C VAL A 596 20.36 -12.79 -16.08
N CYS A 597 19.09 -13.07 -15.77
CA CYS A 597 18.02 -12.11 -16.00
C CYS A 597 18.10 -10.87 -15.10
N LYS A 598 18.60 -11.01 -13.87
CA LYS A 598 18.84 -9.88 -12.95
C LYS A 598 19.96 -8.98 -13.48
N ALA A 599 21.04 -9.59 -13.97
CA ALA A 599 22.13 -8.88 -14.61
C ALA A 599 21.65 -8.11 -15.85
N ILE A 600 20.89 -8.76 -16.74
CA ILE A 600 20.31 -8.15 -17.94
C ILE A 600 19.43 -6.94 -17.57
N GLU A 601 18.49 -7.11 -16.63
CA GLU A 601 17.59 -6.04 -16.19
C GLU A 601 18.36 -4.85 -15.60
N TYR A 602 19.39 -5.09 -14.79
CA TYR A 602 20.20 -4.03 -14.20
C TYR A 602 21.06 -3.29 -15.24
N ILE A 603 21.74 -4.03 -16.12
CA ILE A 603 22.59 -3.44 -17.18
C ILE A 603 21.73 -2.63 -18.15
N HIS A 604 20.55 -3.15 -18.51
CA HIS A 604 19.56 -2.45 -19.33
C HIS A 604 19.18 -1.10 -18.71
N ARG A 605 18.92 -1.04 -17.40
CA ARG A 605 18.63 0.21 -16.69
C ARG A 605 19.80 1.21 -16.73
N ARG A 606 21.04 0.74 -16.66
CA ARG A 606 22.24 1.61 -16.68
C ARG A 606 22.52 2.20 -18.06
N LEU A 607 22.41 1.39 -19.10
CA LEU A 607 22.75 1.80 -20.48
C LEU A 607 21.59 2.50 -21.19
N LEU A 608 20.35 2.03 -21.04
CA LEU A 608 19.17 2.63 -21.68
C LEU A 608 18.41 3.59 -20.79
N GLY A 609 18.71 3.65 -19.49
CA GLY A 609 18.05 4.55 -18.55
C GLY A 609 16.64 4.13 -18.16
N ARG A 610 16.20 2.91 -18.48
CA ARG A 610 14.85 2.40 -18.16
C ARG A 610 14.88 0.91 -17.84
N PRO A 611 13.92 0.40 -17.05
CA PRO A 611 13.68 -1.04 -16.97
C PRO A 611 13.18 -1.62 -18.29
N THR A 612 13.22 -2.94 -18.41
CA THR A 612 12.60 -3.64 -19.54
C THR A 612 11.08 -3.45 -19.52
N TYR A 613 10.48 -3.41 -20.70
CA TYR A 613 9.02 -3.27 -20.85
C TYR A 613 8.27 -4.54 -20.49
N GLY A 614 8.85 -5.71 -20.73
CA GLY A 614 8.16 -6.97 -20.53
C GLY A 614 8.96 -8.18 -21.00
N ARG A 615 8.27 -9.31 -21.09
CA ARG A 615 8.88 -10.61 -21.44
C ARG A 615 9.58 -10.67 -22.80
N PRO A 616 9.07 -10.06 -23.89
CA PRO A 616 9.71 -10.20 -25.20
C PRO A 616 11.10 -9.56 -25.24
N GLU A 617 11.25 -8.42 -24.58
CA GLU A 617 12.50 -7.67 -24.53
C GLU A 617 13.56 -8.42 -23.72
N ILE A 618 13.23 -8.88 -22.51
CA ILE A 618 14.20 -9.64 -21.70
C ILE A 618 14.56 -10.98 -22.33
N ASN A 619 13.62 -11.66 -22.99
CA ASN A 619 13.90 -12.93 -23.68
C ASN A 619 14.85 -12.75 -24.85
N LYS A 620 14.67 -11.69 -25.65
CA LYS A 620 15.59 -11.36 -26.74
C LYS A 620 17.03 -11.21 -26.22
N TYR A 621 17.21 -10.46 -25.14
CA TYR A 621 18.54 -10.27 -24.55
C TYR A 621 19.09 -11.53 -23.88
N PHE A 622 18.22 -12.34 -23.27
CA PHE A 622 18.61 -13.64 -22.72
C PHE A 622 19.09 -14.60 -23.82
N ASP A 623 18.43 -14.63 -24.97
CA ASP A 623 18.82 -15.45 -26.13
C ASP A 623 20.17 -15.01 -26.70
N ILE A 624 20.41 -13.69 -26.80
CA ILE A 624 21.71 -13.14 -27.23
C ILE A 624 22.80 -13.50 -26.22
N ALA A 625 22.53 -13.29 -24.92
CA ALA A 625 23.50 -13.58 -23.87
C ALA A 625 23.84 -15.07 -23.77
N SER A 626 22.86 -15.96 -23.94
CA SER A 626 23.08 -17.41 -23.90
C SER A 626 23.82 -17.94 -25.13
N LYS A 627 23.58 -17.38 -26.33
CA LYS A 627 24.22 -17.83 -27.57
C LYS A 627 25.57 -17.18 -27.85
N GLN A 628 25.70 -15.87 -27.62
CA GLN A 628 26.84 -15.05 -28.04
C GLN A 628 27.66 -14.49 -26.87
N GLY A 629 27.15 -14.59 -25.64
CA GLY A 629 27.84 -14.17 -24.42
C GLY A 629 27.69 -12.68 -24.09
N PHE A 630 28.44 -12.26 -23.05
CA PHE A 630 28.32 -10.94 -22.42
C PHE A 630 28.64 -9.77 -23.36
N TYR A 631 29.70 -9.88 -24.16
CA TYR A 631 30.15 -8.77 -25.03
C TYR A 631 29.12 -8.42 -26.11
N ALA A 632 28.59 -9.45 -26.78
CA ALA A 632 27.55 -9.29 -27.79
C ALA A 632 26.24 -8.72 -27.20
N PHE A 633 25.91 -9.08 -25.96
CA PHE A 633 24.79 -8.48 -25.25
C PHE A 633 24.97 -6.96 -25.05
N ILE A 634 26.15 -6.51 -24.59
CA ILE A 634 26.45 -5.08 -24.44
C ILE A 634 26.37 -4.36 -25.79
N ASP A 635 26.93 -4.94 -26.85
CA ASP A 635 26.85 -4.39 -28.20
C ASP A 635 25.39 -4.25 -28.65
N SER A 636 24.57 -5.28 -28.43
CA SER A 636 23.15 -5.24 -28.79
C SER A 636 22.33 -4.14 -28.10
N LEU A 637 22.75 -3.68 -26.91
CA LEU A 637 22.11 -2.58 -26.20
C LEU A 637 22.56 -1.21 -26.73
N ILE A 638 23.85 -1.04 -26.96
CA ILE A 638 24.44 0.24 -27.39
C ILE A 638 24.16 0.51 -28.87
N ASP A 639 24.10 -0.53 -29.70
CA ASP A 639 23.76 -0.46 -31.12
C ASP A 639 22.24 -0.47 -31.36
N SER A 640 21.43 -0.43 -30.30
CA SER A 640 19.97 -0.37 -30.43
C SER A 640 19.50 0.98 -30.97
N ALA A 641 18.44 0.96 -31.81
CA ALA A 641 17.84 2.18 -32.35
C ALA A 641 17.42 3.17 -31.25
N GLU A 642 16.92 2.66 -30.12
CA GLU A 642 16.54 3.50 -28.97
C GLU A 642 17.75 4.21 -28.35
N TYR A 643 18.89 3.54 -28.21
CA TYR A 643 20.10 4.18 -27.69
C TYR A 643 20.56 5.32 -28.61
N LEU A 644 20.55 5.08 -29.93
CA LEU A 644 20.95 6.04 -30.95
C LEU A 644 20.04 7.27 -30.98
N GLU A 645 18.71 7.09 -30.93
CA GLU A 645 17.75 8.19 -30.95
C GLU A 645 17.80 9.06 -29.68
N VAL A 646 18.06 8.44 -28.53
CA VAL A 646 18.03 9.12 -27.23
C VAL A 646 19.34 9.82 -26.92
N PHE A 647 20.45 9.07 -27.00
CA PHE A 647 21.75 9.50 -26.52
C PHE A 647 22.67 9.91 -27.68
N GLY A 648 22.54 9.23 -28.82
CA GLY A 648 23.45 9.36 -29.96
C GLY A 648 24.90 9.10 -29.54
N ASP A 649 25.82 9.81 -30.18
CA ASP A 649 27.27 9.61 -29.96
C ASP A 649 27.86 10.54 -28.90
N ASN A 650 27.05 11.47 -28.40
CA ASN A 650 27.51 12.66 -27.69
C ASN A 650 26.88 12.82 -26.30
N THR A 651 25.90 12.01 -25.90
CA THR A 651 25.20 12.20 -24.61
C THR A 651 25.52 11.06 -23.64
N VAL A 652 25.86 11.38 -22.40
CA VAL A 652 26.01 10.37 -21.34
C VAL A 652 24.63 9.77 -21.05
N PRO A 653 24.49 8.43 -20.93
CA PRO A 653 23.22 7.84 -20.53
C PRO A 653 22.71 8.43 -19.20
N TYR A 654 21.39 8.51 -19.03
CA TYR A 654 20.78 9.02 -17.81
C TYR A 654 19.48 8.29 -17.50
N GLU A 655 19.04 8.34 -16.24
CA GLU A 655 17.81 7.68 -15.79
C GLU A 655 16.57 8.34 -16.41
N ARG A 656 15.97 7.66 -17.39
CA ARG A 656 14.84 8.13 -18.20
C ARG A 656 13.48 7.74 -17.63
N TYR A 657 13.37 6.55 -17.07
CA TYR A 657 12.11 6.00 -16.55
C TYR A 657 12.30 5.34 -15.19
N LEU A 658 11.25 5.42 -14.39
CA LEU A 658 11.12 4.81 -13.07
C LEU A 658 9.94 3.85 -13.07
N THR A 659 10.01 2.85 -12.19
CA THR A 659 8.82 2.09 -11.82
C THR A 659 7.96 2.89 -10.83
N PRO A 660 6.64 2.65 -10.77
CA PRO A 660 5.78 3.19 -9.70
C PRO A 660 6.34 2.98 -8.28
N GLY A 661 6.88 1.79 -8.01
CA GLY A 661 7.54 1.49 -6.74
C GLY A 661 8.78 2.36 -6.47
N GLY A 662 9.64 2.53 -7.49
CA GLY A 662 10.83 3.37 -7.36
C GLY A 662 10.54 4.86 -7.23
N LEU A 663 9.51 5.37 -7.91
CA LEU A 663 9.01 6.75 -7.71
C LEU A 663 8.50 6.94 -6.29
N ALA A 664 7.71 5.99 -5.77
CA ALA A 664 7.16 6.07 -4.42
C ALA A 664 8.25 6.20 -3.35
N LEU A 665 9.37 5.49 -3.48
CA LEU A 665 10.54 5.60 -2.59
C LEU A 665 11.20 7.00 -2.60
N LYS A 666 11.07 7.73 -3.71
CA LYS A 666 11.63 9.07 -3.89
C LYS A 666 10.67 10.16 -3.40
N VAL A 667 9.37 10.03 -3.69
CA VAL A 667 8.36 11.08 -3.45
C VAL A 667 7.63 10.93 -2.10
N ARG A 668 7.28 9.70 -1.68
CA ARG A 668 6.49 9.46 -0.44
C ARG A 668 7.34 9.52 0.82
N ARG A 669 8.18 10.54 0.92
CA ARG A 669 8.94 10.87 2.14
C ARG A 669 8.14 11.90 2.93
N PRO A 670 8.05 11.79 4.27
CA PRO A 670 7.27 12.70 5.11
C PRO A 670 7.60 14.19 4.89
N ARG A 671 8.85 14.49 4.50
CA ARG A 671 9.33 15.86 4.22
C ARG A 671 8.92 16.42 2.84
N ILE A 672 8.69 15.56 1.84
CA ILE A 672 8.33 15.94 0.47
C ILE A 672 6.80 16.00 0.31
N THR A 673 6.10 15.12 1.02
CA THR A 673 4.64 15.20 1.19
C THR A 673 4.30 16.31 2.18
N ALA A 674 4.51 17.55 1.79
CA ALA A 674 4.25 18.70 2.65
C ALA A 674 2.82 18.63 3.26
N PRO A 675 2.65 18.96 4.56
CA PRO A 675 1.33 19.05 5.21
C PRO A 675 0.43 20.16 4.64
N SER A 676 0.94 20.98 3.71
CA SER A 676 0.27 22.14 3.12
C SER A 676 -1.11 21.87 2.51
N PHE A 677 -1.41 20.65 2.06
CA PHE A 677 -2.74 20.33 1.50
C PHE A 677 -3.84 20.21 2.57
N LYS A 678 -3.50 20.02 3.86
CA LYS A 678 -4.49 20.10 4.95
C LYS A 678 -4.69 21.52 5.49
N GLU A 679 -3.70 22.40 5.34
CA GLU A 679 -3.83 23.83 5.71
C GLU A 679 -4.53 24.66 4.62
N ALA A 680 -4.66 24.13 3.40
CA ALA A 680 -5.52 24.69 2.36
C ALA A 680 -7.04 24.48 2.62
N LEU A 681 -7.42 23.92 3.78
CA LEU A 681 -8.76 24.10 4.33
C LEU A 681 -8.91 25.56 4.76
N ASN A 682 -9.27 26.42 3.80
CA ASN A 682 -9.92 27.71 4.01
C ASN A 682 -9.32 28.57 5.14
N LEU A 683 -8.15 29.17 4.91
CA LEU A 683 -7.91 30.52 5.43
C LEU A 683 -8.76 31.52 4.64
N LYS A 684 -10.07 31.28 4.54
CA LYS A 684 -10.98 32.40 4.29
C LYS A 684 -10.90 33.25 5.53
N ALA A 685 -10.60 34.53 5.34
CA ALA A 685 -10.66 35.48 6.43
C ALA A 685 -12.04 35.33 7.09
N LEU A 686 -12.06 35.26 8.42
CA LEU A 686 -13.32 35.17 9.16
C LEU A 686 -14.20 36.32 8.70
N ARG A 687 -15.50 36.07 8.47
CA ARG A 687 -16.42 37.06 7.85
C ARG A 687 -16.41 38.42 8.57
N PHE A 688 -16.18 38.45 9.88
CA PHE A 688 -16.06 39.71 10.63
C PHE A 688 -14.82 40.53 10.24
N VAL A 689 -13.72 39.85 9.89
CA VAL A 689 -12.50 40.48 9.35
C VAL A 689 -12.79 41.05 7.97
N GLU A 690 -13.52 40.33 7.12
CA GLU A 690 -13.91 40.83 5.79
C GLU A 690 -14.86 42.05 5.85
N LEU A 691 -15.75 42.10 6.84
CA LEU A 691 -16.66 43.23 7.06
C LEU A 691 -15.95 44.46 7.64
N GLY A 692 -14.90 44.26 8.45
CA GLY A 692 -14.08 45.35 9.01
C GLY A 692 -12.91 45.77 8.13
N ALA A 693 -12.54 44.96 7.13
CA ALA A 693 -11.40 45.22 6.25
C ALA A 693 -11.71 46.33 5.26
N ILE A 694 -10.75 47.22 5.09
CA ILE A 694 -10.78 48.29 4.09
C ILE A 694 -10.50 47.65 2.72
N LYS A 695 -11.46 47.71 1.80
CA LYS A 695 -11.36 47.09 0.47
C LYS A 695 -10.58 47.92 -0.56
N GLU A 696 -10.44 49.22 -0.32
CA GLU A 696 -9.84 50.16 -1.26
C GLU A 696 -8.38 50.43 -0.89
N PHE A 697 -7.50 50.51 -1.89
CA PHE A 697 -6.16 51.06 -1.68
C PHE A 697 -6.26 52.56 -1.38
N ARG A 698 -5.87 52.96 -0.17
CA ARG A 698 -5.91 54.36 0.25
C ARG A 698 -4.55 54.99 0.05
N ALA A 699 -4.44 55.83 -0.98
CA ALA A 699 -3.31 56.74 -1.12
C ALA A 699 -3.31 57.79 0.00
N ASP A 700 -2.16 58.38 0.29
CA ASP A 700 -2.00 59.36 1.37
C ASP A 700 -2.96 60.55 1.25
N SER A 701 -3.28 61.01 0.03
CA SER A 701 -4.26 62.08 -0.20
C SER A 701 -5.66 61.71 0.29
N ASN A 702 -6.09 60.46 0.10
CA ASN A 702 -7.37 59.93 0.58
C ASN A 702 -7.38 59.83 2.12
N ILE A 703 -6.26 59.37 2.70
CA ILE A 703 -6.09 59.31 4.15
C ILE A 703 -6.17 60.73 4.75
N GLN A 704 -5.47 61.70 4.18
CA GLN A 704 -5.48 63.09 4.63
C GLN A 704 -6.87 63.74 4.50
N ALA A 705 -7.60 63.48 3.42
CA ALA A 705 -8.98 63.96 3.26
C ALA A 705 -9.91 63.41 4.35
N ARG A 706 -9.80 62.11 4.67
CA ARG A 706 -10.58 61.49 5.75
C ARG A 706 -10.16 61.96 7.14
N ILE A 707 -8.89 62.29 7.37
CA ILE A 707 -8.43 62.89 8.63
C ILE A 707 -9.02 64.30 8.81
N LYS A 708 -9.17 65.06 7.72
CA LYS A 708 -9.71 66.43 7.73
C LYS A 708 -11.23 66.49 7.70
N GLN A 709 -11.95 65.37 7.67
CA GLN A 709 -13.40 65.35 7.59
C GLN A 709 -14.05 65.85 8.90
N GLY A 710 -15.22 66.47 8.78
CA GLY A 710 -15.99 67.01 9.90
C GLY A 710 -15.67 68.47 10.23
N VAL A 711 -16.20 68.94 11.36
CA VAL A 711 -15.86 70.28 11.89
C VAL A 711 -14.41 70.29 12.34
N THR A 712 -13.75 71.44 12.22
CA THR A 712 -12.33 71.58 12.57
C THR A 712 -12.07 71.19 14.03
N LYS A 713 -10.95 70.51 14.28
CA LYS A 713 -10.49 70.15 15.64
C LYS A 713 -10.35 71.36 16.58
N GLN A 714 -10.31 72.57 16.02
CA GLN A 714 -10.28 73.81 16.79
C GLN A 714 -11.45 73.89 17.78
N ARG A 715 -12.63 73.33 17.46
CA ARG A 715 -13.77 73.26 18.39
C ARG A 715 -13.46 72.52 19.69
N GLU A 716 -12.68 71.44 19.62
CA GLU A 716 -12.25 70.68 20.81
C GLU A 716 -11.09 71.38 21.53
N GLN A 717 -10.27 72.13 20.78
CA GLN A 717 -9.06 72.77 21.28
C GLN A 717 -9.27 74.20 21.81
N THR A 718 -10.47 74.79 21.70
CA THR A 718 -10.74 76.15 22.21
C THR A 718 -10.72 76.18 23.74
N LYS A 719 -9.81 76.96 24.32
CA LYS A 719 -9.77 77.24 25.75
C LYS A 719 -10.69 78.40 26.12
N ILE A 720 -11.56 78.19 27.10
CA ILE A 720 -12.46 79.21 27.64
C ILE A 720 -11.79 79.86 28.86
N PHE A 721 -11.76 81.20 28.89
CA PHE A 721 -11.19 81.97 29.99
C PHE A 721 -12.32 82.54 30.85
N GLN A 722 -12.29 82.21 32.15
CA GLN A 722 -13.29 82.63 33.14
C GLN A 722 -12.57 83.14 34.38
N LEU A 723 -13.13 84.17 35.01
CA LEU A 723 -12.66 84.70 36.28
C LEU A 723 -13.47 84.07 37.43
N LYS A 724 -12.86 83.19 38.21
CA LYS A 724 -13.45 82.54 39.38
C LYS A 724 -13.11 83.29 40.67
N ALA A 725 -13.93 83.10 41.71
CA ALA A 725 -13.77 83.80 42.99
C ALA A 725 -12.43 83.57 43.71
N GLN A 726 -11.69 82.49 43.42
CA GLN A 726 -10.40 82.13 44.04
C GLN A 726 -9.20 82.20 43.07
N ASP A 727 -9.25 83.07 42.05
CA ASP A 727 -8.17 83.15 41.07
C ASP A 727 -6.93 83.95 41.53
N ASP A 728 -5.74 83.41 41.20
CA ASP A 728 -4.44 84.05 41.37
C ASP A 728 -4.27 85.30 40.50
N LYS A 729 -3.40 86.23 40.94
CA LYS A 729 -3.04 87.46 40.19
C LYS A 729 -2.58 87.16 38.76
N VAL A 730 -1.90 86.03 38.56
CA VAL A 730 -1.44 85.58 37.23
C VAL A 730 -2.62 85.19 36.35
N ASN A 731 -3.61 84.47 36.87
CA ASN A 731 -4.79 84.07 36.10
C ASN A 731 -5.61 85.29 35.66
N ILE A 732 -5.79 86.27 36.55
CA ILE A 732 -6.44 87.56 36.21
C ILE A 732 -5.71 88.27 35.08
N GLU A 733 -4.36 88.29 35.08
CA GLU A 733 -3.59 88.85 33.98
C GLU A 733 -3.80 88.08 32.67
N THR A 734 -3.90 86.75 32.72
CA THR A 734 -4.20 85.95 31.52
C THR A 734 -5.61 86.21 30.98
N VAL A 735 -6.60 86.43 31.85
CA VAL A 735 -7.97 86.80 31.48
C VAL A 735 -8.00 88.18 30.82
N ILE A 736 -7.29 89.16 31.39
CA ILE A 736 -7.11 90.50 30.80
C ILE A 736 -6.51 90.40 29.40
N ARG A 737 -5.40 89.65 29.26
CA ARG A 737 -4.76 89.44 27.95
C ARG A 737 -5.65 88.68 26.98
N ALA A 738 -6.42 87.70 27.45
CA ALA A 738 -7.40 86.99 26.61
C ALA A 738 -8.52 87.92 26.12
N ALA A 739 -9.04 88.80 26.97
CA ALA A 739 -10.05 89.79 26.60
C ALA A 739 -9.50 90.78 25.56
N TYR A 740 -8.27 91.25 25.71
CA TYR A 740 -7.62 92.06 24.67
C TYR A 740 -7.50 91.32 23.33
N ARG A 741 -7.03 90.07 23.35
CA ARG A 741 -6.93 89.25 22.13
C ARG A 741 -8.28 88.99 21.49
N GLN A 742 -9.34 88.84 22.27
CA GLN A 742 -10.68 88.61 21.73
C GLN A 742 -11.26 89.88 21.08
N VAL A 743 -11.20 91.02 21.79
CA VAL A 743 -11.83 92.27 21.35
C VAL A 743 -11.04 92.95 20.23
N PHE A 744 -9.70 92.88 20.27
CA PHE A 744 -8.83 93.54 19.29
C PHE A 744 -8.16 92.57 18.31
N GLU A 745 -8.44 91.27 18.40
CA GLU A 745 -7.86 90.17 17.59
C GLU A 745 -6.34 89.95 17.75
N ARG A 746 -5.67 90.68 18.64
CA ARG A 746 -4.21 90.61 18.88
C ARG A 746 -3.85 91.07 20.28
N ASP A 747 -2.64 90.70 20.73
CA ASP A 747 -2.08 91.22 21.98
C ASP A 747 -1.70 92.70 21.86
N MET A 748 -1.80 93.42 22.98
CA MET A 748 -1.68 94.88 23.06
C MET A 748 -0.27 95.37 23.46
N ASP A 749 0.71 94.48 23.63
CA ASP A 749 2.06 94.84 24.09
C ASP A 749 2.79 95.83 23.17
N SER A 750 2.48 95.82 21.86
CA SER A 750 3.05 96.75 20.86
C SER A 750 2.41 98.16 20.85
N TYR A 751 1.25 98.34 21.49
CA TYR A 751 0.50 99.61 21.56
C TYR A 751 0.38 100.15 22.99
N ARG A 752 1.05 99.52 23.97
CA ARG A 752 1.02 99.82 25.41
C ARG A 752 1.67 101.15 25.82
N VAL A 753 2.17 101.93 24.86
CA VAL A 753 2.87 103.20 25.08
C VAL A 753 1.92 104.34 25.51
N LYS A 754 0.59 104.13 25.48
CA LYS A 754 -0.41 105.07 26.02
C LYS A 754 -1.17 104.43 27.19
N ASN A 755 -1.25 105.13 28.33
CA ASN A 755 -1.89 104.72 29.60
C ASN A 755 -3.43 104.52 29.53
N GLU A 756 -4.00 104.19 28.38
CA GLU A 756 -5.46 104.25 28.12
C GLU A 756 -6.29 103.24 28.91
N PHE A 757 -5.73 102.07 29.27
CA PHE A 757 -6.49 100.98 29.92
C PHE A 757 -6.00 100.57 31.31
N ILE A 758 -4.98 101.24 31.85
CA ILE A 758 -4.40 100.91 33.17
C ILE A 758 -5.46 101.00 34.28
N SER A 759 -6.37 101.99 34.19
CA SER A 759 -7.47 102.16 35.13
C SER A 759 -8.51 101.03 35.04
N LEU A 760 -8.75 100.45 33.87
CA LEU A 760 -9.67 99.32 33.72
C LEU A 760 -9.01 98.03 34.21
N GLU A 761 -7.72 97.84 33.94
CA GLU A 761 -6.95 96.70 34.45
C GLU A 761 -6.90 96.70 35.97
N SER A 762 -6.64 97.85 36.60
CA SER A 762 -6.63 97.96 38.06
C SER A 762 -8.00 97.67 38.65
N ARG A 763 -9.08 98.19 38.04
CA ARG A 763 -10.46 97.94 38.49
C ARG A 763 -10.84 96.48 38.37
N LEU A 764 -10.45 95.78 37.30
CA LEU A 764 -10.71 94.34 37.17
C LEU A 764 -9.85 93.52 38.16
N ARG A 765 -8.58 93.91 38.38
CA ARG A 765 -7.70 93.28 39.39
C ARG A 765 -8.24 93.42 40.80
N ASN A 766 -8.83 94.58 41.12
CA ASN A 766 -9.49 94.86 42.40
C ASN A 766 -10.92 94.29 42.48
N ARG A 767 -11.43 93.69 41.39
CA ARG A 767 -12.80 93.16 41.26
C ARG A 767 -13.91 94.21 41.45
N GLU A 768 -13.61 95.46 41.11
CA GLU A 768 -14.58 96.56 41.11
C GLU A 768 -15.50 96.53 39.87
N ILE A 769 -15.12 95.79 38.84
CA ILE A 769 -15.88 95.56 37.60
C ILE A 769 -15.86 94.07 37.25
N THR A 770 -16.90 93.58 36.58
CA THR A 770 -16.95 92.21 36.06
C THR A 770 -16.20 92.08 34.74
N VAL A 771 -15.94 90.85 34.26
CA VAL A 771 -15.32 90.64 32.94
C VAL A 771 -16.23 91.19 31.84
N ARG A 772 -17.55 91.07 31.98
CA ARG A 772 -18.54 91.69 31.09
C ARG A 772 -18.36 93.21 31.02
N ASP A 773 -18.31 93.88 32.16
CA ASP A 773 -18.18 95.34 32.22
C ASP A 773 -16.82 95.79 31.69
N PHE A 774 -15.77 94.99 31.91
CA PHE A 774 -14.46 95.20 31.33
C PHE A 774 -14.50 95.09 29.79
N VAL A 775 -15.12 94.05 29.23
CA VAL A 775 -15.28 93.87 27.77
C VAL A 775 -16.13 95.00 27.16
N GLU A 776 -17.19 95.45 27.84
CA GLU A 776 -17.99 96.60 27.43
C GLU A 776 -17.14 97.87 27.36
N ALA A 777 -16.36 98.14 28.42
CA ALA A 777 -15.47 99.30 28.48
C ALA A 777 -14.39 99.27 27.38
N LEU A 778 -13.84 98.09 27.07
CA LEU A 778 -12.90 97.93 25.94
C LEU A 778 -13.55 98.24 24.59
N GLY A 779 -14.78 97.79 24.35
CA GLY A 779 -15.53 98.06 23.12
C GLY A 779 -15.95 99.52 22.96
N GLN A 780 -16.13 100.25 24.05
CA GLN A 780 -16.47 101.68 24.03
C GLN A 780 -15.24 102.61 23.92
N SER A 781 -14.03 102.04 23.94
CA SER A 781 -12.78 102.79 23.91
C SER A 781 -12.54 103.52 22.59
N GLN A 782 -11.76 104.59 22.65
CA GLN A 782 -11.32 105.32 21.46
C GLN A 782 -10.45 104.45 20.54
N LEU A 783 -9.71 103.49 21.11
CA LEU A 783 -8.89 102.55 20.36
C LEU A 783 -9.75 101.58 19.55
N TYR A 784 -10.80 101.01 20.13
CA TYR A 784 -11.75 100.15 19.40
C TYR A 784 -12.43 100.92 18.27
N ARG A 785 -12.80 102.18 18.52
CA ARG A 785 -13.34 103.07 17.49
C ARG A 785 -12.36 103.26 16.32
N LYS A 786 -11.06 103.44 16.61
CA LYS A 786 -10.04 103.65 15.60
C LYS A 786 -9.78 102.40 14.74
N GLU A 787 -9.76 101.22 15.34
CA GLU A 787 -9.41 99.97 14.65
C GLU A 787 -10.60 99.31 13.96
N SER A 788 -11.77 99.26 14.61
CA SER A 788 -12.90 98.43 14.17
C SER A 788 -14.11 99.23 13.70
N TYR A 789 -14.16 100.55 13.89
CA TYR A 789 -15.29 101.40 13.49
C TYR A 789 -14.97 102.36 12.34
N ILE A 790 -13.98 103.25 12.50
CA ILE A 790 -13.64 104.28 11.50
C ILE A 790 -13.29 103.71 10.10
N PRO A 791 -12.50 102.63 9.97
CA PRO A 791 -12.07 102.17 8.65
C PRO A 791 -13.13 101.33 7.90
N TYR A 792 -14.28 101.05 8.50
CA TYR A 792 -15.25 100.09 7.98
C TYR A 792 -16.68 100.64 7.92
N PRO A 793 -17.51 100.21 6.95
CA PRO A 793 -18.92 100.56 6.90
C PRO A 793 -19.71 99.86 8.02
N ASN A 794 -20.86 100.42 8.41
CA ASN A 794 -21.69 99.90 9.50
C ASN A 794 -22.00 98.40 9.39
N THR A 795 -22.23 97.87 8.18
CA THR A 795 -22.48 96.43 7.97
C THR A 795 -21.29 95.56 8.37
N LYS A 796 -20.07 96.00 8.08
CA LYS A 796 -18.85 95.32 8.51
C LYS A 796 -18.59 95.51 10.01
N VAL A 797 -18.93 96.67 10.56
CA VAL A 797 -18.89 96.92 12.01
C VAL A 797 -19.82 95.97 12.74
N ILE A 798 -21.01 95.69 12.21
CA ILE A 798 -21.96 94.74 12.80
C ILE A 798 -21.36 93.34 12.81
N GLU A 799 -20.81 92.89 11.69
CA GLU A 799 -20.16 91.59 11.53
C GLU A 799 -18.97 91.41 12.51
N LEU A 800 -18.12 92.44 12.62
CA LEU A 800 -17.00 92.45 13.58
C LEU A 800 -17.52 92.51 15.03
N GLY A 801 -18.53 93.33 15.32
CA GLY A 801 -19.13 93.43 16.65
C GLY A 801 -19.69 92.09 17.13
N THR A 802 -20.48 91.39 16.30
CA THR A 802 -20.97 90.06 16.66
C THR A 802 -19.83 89.04 16.77
N LYS A 803 -18.76 89.17 15.99
CA LYS A 803 -17.56 88.32 16.10
C LYS A 803 -16.83 88.52 17.44
N HIS A 804 -16.54 89.76 17.82
CA HIS A 804 -15.79 90.07 19.03
C HIS A 804 -16.58 89.77 20.30
N PHE A 805 -17.84 90.20 20.35
CA PHE A 805 -18.64 90.17 21.58
C PHE A 805 -19.54 88.95 21.70
N LEU A 806 -20.06 88.40 20.59
CA LEU A 806 -20.95 87.23 20.62
C LEU A 806 -20.29 85.93 20.14
N GLY A 807 -19.06 86.00 19.62
CA GLY A 807 -18.33 84.83 19.15
C GLY A 807 -18.85 84.25 17.83
N ARG A 808 -19.68 85.00 17.07
CA ARG A 808 -20.41 84.51 15.89
C ARG A 808 -20.68 85.58 14.82
N ALA A 809 -21.19 85.16 13.67
CA ALA A 809 -21.68 86.04 12.61
C ALA A 809 -23.12 86.50 12.93
N PRO A 810 -23.63 87.53 12.23
CA PRO A 810 -25.05 87.87 12.28
C PRO A 810 -25.93 86.69 11.82
N GLN A 811 -27.03 86.43 12.52
CA GLN A 811 -27.92 85.27 12.32
C GLN A 811 -28.83 85.45 11.11
N ASN A 812 -29.43 86.62 10.95
CA ASN A 812 -30.43 86.90 9.92
C ASN A 812 -30.48 88.40 9.55
N GLN A 813 -31.26 88.72 8.51
CA GLN A 813 -31.39 90.10 8.04
C GLN A 813 -32.05 91.03 9.07
N ALA A 814 -32.92 90.49 9.93
CA ALA A 814 -33.58 91.26 11.00
C ALA A 814 -32.55 91.77 12.02
N GLU A 815 -31.57 90.94 12.39
CA GLU A 815 -30.48 91.32 13.29
C GLU A 815 -29.58 92.39 12.66
N ILE A 816 -29.23 92.26 11.38
CA ILE A 816 -28.46 93.29 10.65
C ILE A 816 -29.22 94.62 10.63
N ARG A 817 -30.53 94.60 10.32
CA ARG A 817 -31.36 95.82 10.31
C ARG A 817 -31.43 96.46 11.70
N LYS A 818 -31.64 95.66 12.74
CA LYS A 818 -31.71 96.12 14.14
C LYS A 818 -30.41 96.84 14.54
N TYR A 819 -29.26 96.22 14.30
CA TYR A 819 -27.98 96.81 14.67
C TYR A 819 -27.56 97.98 13.79
N ASN A 820 -27.92 97.98 12.51
CA ASN A 820 -27.68 99.12 11.63
C ASN A 820 -28.47 100.35 12.11
N GLN A 821 -29.72 100.17 12.55
CA GLN A 821 -30.51 101.24 13.14
C GLN A 821 -29.89 101.76 14.44
N ILE A 822 -29.41 100.88 15.32
CA ILE A 822 -28.73 101.28 16.57
C ILE A 822 -27.44 102.05 16.29
N LEU A 823 -26.64 101.62 15.32
CA LEU A 823 -25.43 102.32 14.91
C LEU A 823 -25.72 103.70 14.30
N ALA A 824 -26.80 103.82 13.52
CA ALA A 824 -27.21 105.07 12.91
C ALA A 824 -27.75 106.08 13.94
N SER A 825 -28.50 105.66 14.96
CA SER A 825 -29.11 106.56 15.95
C SER A 825 -28.24 106.84 17.18
N GLY A 826 -27.57 105.81 17.73
CA GLY A 826 -26.86 105.88 19.01
C GLY A 826 -25.34 105.70 18.93
N GLY A 827 -24.81 105.46 17.72
CA GLY A 827 -23.38 105.28 17.48
C GLY A 827 -22.79 104.00 18.12
N LEU A 828 -21.46 103.92 18.14
CA LEU A 828 -20.71 102.73 18.55
C LEU A 828 -20.97 102.29 20.00
N LYS A 829 -21.07 103.25 20.93
CA LYS A 829 -21.26 102.93 22.36
C LYS A 829 -22.61 102.25 22.63
N ALA A 830 -23.68 102.73 22.00
CA ALA A 830 -24.99 102.11 22.10
C ALA A 830 -25.02 100.71 21.47
N PHE A 831 -24.31 100.53 20.35
CA PHE A 831 -24.19 99.23 19.69
C PHE A 831 -23.46 98.18 20.55
N VAL A 832 -22.29 98.51 21.11
CA VAL A 832 -21.55 97.59 22.00
C VAL A 832 -22.38 97.24 23.24
N ARG A 833 -22.99 98.24 23.88
CA ARG A 833 -23.87 98.01 25.02
C ARG A 833 -25.01 97.06 24.67
N SER A 834 -25.63 97.22 23.50
CA SER A 834 -26.73 96.35 23.04
C SER A 834 -26.32 94.89 22.76
N LEU A 835 -25.04 94.63 22.47
CA LEU A 835 -24.51 93.28 22.31
C LEU A 835 -24.22 92.64 23.67
N VAL A 836 -23.57 93.37 24.57
CA VAL A 836 -23.12 92.86 25.88
C VAL A 836 -24.29 92.68 26.85
N THR A 837 -25.33 93.52 26.77
CA THR A 837 -26.56 93.36 27.58
C THR A 837 -27.61 92.44 26.95
N SER A 838 -27.29 91.78 25.83
CA SER A 838 -28.22 90.86 25.18
C SER A 838 -28.43 89.59 26.02
N VAL A 839 -29.62 88.99 25.90
CA VAL A 839 -29.96 87.71 26.56
C VAL A 839 -28.96 86.62 26.14
N GLU A 840 -28.57 86.60 24.87
CA GLU A 840 -27.59 85.64 24.36
C GLU A 840 -26.21 85.79 25.02
N TYR A 841 -25.73 87.02 25.24
CA TYR A 841 -24.45 87.23 25.92
C TYR A 841 -24.52 86.71 27.36
N ALA A 842 -25.62 87.00 28.07
CA ALA A 842 -25.84 86.56 29.44
C ALA A 842 -25.90 85.03 29.58
N GLU A 843 -26.60 84.34 28.66
CA GLU A 843 -26.73 82.87 28.69
C GLU A 843 -25.40 82.14 28.40
N ILE A 844 -24.55 82.71 27.54
CA ILE A 844 -23.37 82.00 26.99
C ILE A 844 -22.08 82.37 27.72
N PHE A 845 -21.92 83.64 28.07
CA PHE A 845 -20.71 84.14 28.72
C PHE A 845 -20.95 84.55 30.18
N GLY A 846 -22.16 84.96 30.53
CA GLY A 846 -22.46 85.49 31.86
C GLY A 846 -21.64 86.75 32.15
N GLU A 847 -21.27 86.95 33.42
CA GLU A 847 -20.50 88.14 33.86
C GLU A 847 -18.98 87.90 33.89
N ASP A 848 -18.56 86.63 33.95
CA ASP A 848 -17.18 86.26 34.28
C ASP A 848 -16.39 85.59 33.13
N THR A 849 -17.05 85.27 32.00
CA THR A 849 -16.40 84.60 30.87
C THR A 849 -16.02 85.59 29.78
N VAL A 850 -14.79 85.48 29.28
CA VAL A 850 -14.35 86.22 28.08
C VAL A 850 -15.02 85.59 26.85
N PRO A 851 -15.58 86.39 25.92
CA PRO A 851 -16.13 85.84 24.69
C PRO A 851 -15.11 84.99 23.93
N TYR A 852 -15.57 83.92 23.30
CA TYR A 852 -14.73 82.99 22.55
C TYR A 852 -15.39 82.60 21.23
N ARG A 853 -14.60 82.07 20.28
CA ARG A 853 -15.11 81.58 19.00
C ARG A 853 -16.11 80.45 19.23
N ARG A 854 -17.34 80.65 18.77
CA ARG A 854 -18.40 79.62 18.81
C ARG A 854 -18.55 78.95 17.45
N PHE A 855 -19.08 77.73 17.45
CA PHE A 855 -19.40 76.95 16.26
C PHE A 855 -20.93 76.72 16.23
N PRO A 856 -21.74 77.72 15.82
CA PRO A 856 -23.20 77.62 15.85
C PRO A 856 -23.72 76.61 14.82
N THR A 857 -24.75 75.83 15.16
CA THR A 857 -25.30 74.78 14.28
C THR A 857 -26.72 75.09 13.77
N LEU A 858 -27.58 75.64 14.61
CA LEU A 858 -29.01 75.78 14.30
C LEU A 858 -29.36 76.82 13.22
N PRO A 859 -28.82 78.05 13.23
CA PRO A 859 -29.18 79.03 12.21
C PRO A 859 -28.53 78.70 10.85
N ALA A 860 -29.34 78.69 9.78
CA ALA A 860 -29.04 78.05 8.49
C ALA A 860 -27.67 78.37 7.87
N THR A 861 -27.19 79.61 7.94
CA THR A 861 -25.90 80.01 7.34
C THR A 861 -24.89 80.51 8.38
N ASN A 862 -25.18 80.37 9.67
CA ASN A 862 -24.32 80.95 10.69
C ASN A 862 -22.99 80.19 10.81
N PHE A 863 -23.01 78.85 10.74
CA PHE A 863 -21.79 78.05 10.72
C PHE A 863 -20.79 78.47 9.61
N PRO A 864 -21.14 78.43 8.30
CA PRO A 864 -20.20 78.81 7.25
C PRO A 864 -19.78 80.29 7.30
N ASN A 865 -20.67 81.18 7.74
CA ASN A 865 -20.34 82.61 7.89
C ASN A 865 -19.35 82.83 9.04
N THR A 866 -19.52 82.13 10.17
CA THR A 866 -18.55 82.17 11.27
C THR A 866 -17.20 81.58 10.89
N GLU A 867 -17.18 80.47 10.14
CA GLU A 867 -15.95 79.89 9.63
C GLU A 867 -15.19 80.89 8.75
N LYS A 868 -15.88 81.51 7.79
CA LYS A 868 -15.26 82.56 6.96
C LYS A 868 -14.69 83.70 7.82
N LEU A 869 -15.44 84.14 8.83
CA LEU A 869 -15.05 85.25 9.69
C LEU A 869 -13.80 85.02 10.54
N TYR A 870 -13.69 83.83 11.13
CA TYR A 870 -12.56 83.49 11.98
C TYR A 870 -11.35 82.96 11.20
N ASN A 871 -11.56 82.47 9.98
CA ASN A 871 -10.46 82.07 9.09
C ASN A 871 -9.88 83.27 8.32
N THR A 872 -10.59 84.41 8.27
CA THR A 872 -10.00 85.67 7.78
C THR A 872 -9.17 86.35 8.87
N LEU A 873 -7.89 86.60 8.57
CA LEU A 873 -6.98 87.31 9.45
C LEU A 873 -7.30 88.82 9.50
N THR A 874 -6.85 89.47 10.57
CA THR A 874 -6.96 90.93 10.73
C THR A 874 -6.43 91.66 9.49
N LYS A 875 -7.25 92.53 8.90
CA LYS A 875 -6.89 93.35 7.72
C LYS A 875 -6.47 92.54 6.48
N GLN A 876 -6.78 91.24 6.42
CA GLN A 876 -6.45 90.40 5.25
C GLN A 876 -7.10 90.93 3.97
N ASN A 877 -8.40 91.22 4.01
CA ASN A 877 -9.18 91.82 2.91
C ASN A 877 -10.23 92.79 3.48
N ARG A 878 -10.66 93.78 2.67
CA ARG A 878 -11.72 94.76 3.04
C ARG A 878 -13.14 94.29 2.71
N THR A 879 -13.30 93.07 2.19
CA THR A 879 -14.60 92.51 1.78
C THR A 879 -15.49 92.19 2.99
N ILE A 880 -16.79 92.43 2.84
CA ILE A 880 -17.80 92.10 3.84
C ILE A 880 -18.18 90.62 3.66
N VAL A 881 -18.15 89.82 4.74
CA VAL A 881 -18.48 88.39 4.68
C VAL A 881 -19.99 88.22 4.63
N VAL A 882 -20.73 89.04 5.38
CA VAL A 882 -22.20 89.03 5.39
C VAL A 882 -22.72 90.44 5.09
N PRO A 883 -22.84 90.84 3.81
CA PRO A 883 -23.35 92.17 3.45
C PRO A 883 -24.86 92.31 3.75
N SER A 884 -25.64 91.32 3.34
CA SER A 884 -27.05 91.11 3.65
C SER A 884 -27.42 89.67 3.33
N PHE A 885 -28.57 89.21 3.81
CA PHE A 885 -29.17 87.98 3.34
C PHE A 885 -30.02 88.24 2.09
N GLU A 886 -30.11 87.26 1.19
CA GLU A 886 -31.00 87.33 0.04
C GLU A 886 -32.45 87.54 0.49
N ALA A 887 -33.22 88.31 -0.29
CA ALA A 887 -34.59 88.63 0.05
C ALA A 887 -35.46 87.36 0.00
N SER A 888 -36.11 87.02 1.13
CA SER A 888 -37.14 85.99 1.12
C SER A 888 -38.43 86.54 0.50
N ASN A 889 -39.00 85.83 -0.47
CA ASN A 889 -40.28 86.19 -1.09
C ASN A 889 -41.39 86.21 -0.02
N PRO A 890 -42.07 87.35 0.24
CA PRO A 890 -43.11 87.42 1.26
C PRO A 890 -44.47 87.05 0.65
N ARG A 891 -44.85 85.75 0.67
CA ARG A 891 -46.25 85.25 0.62
C ARG A 891 -46.28 83.72 0.46
N LEU A 892 -46.54 83.02 1.57
CA LEU A 892 -47.45 81.86 1.58
C LEU A 892 -48.43 82.15 2.71
N ALA A 893 -49.52 82.84 2.34
CA ALA A 893 -50.67 82.93 3.22
C ALA A 893 -51.27 81.51 3.32
N ILE A 894 -51.28 80.98 4.53
CA ILE A 894 -52.08 79.82 4.90
C ILE A 894 -53.54 80.25 4.79
N THR A 895 -54.28 79.72 3.82
CA THR A 895 -55.74 79.62 3.91
C THR A 895 -56.07 78.23 4.44
N GLY A 896 -56.65 78.18 5.64
CA GLY A 896 -57.43 77.02 6.07
C GLY A 896 -58.81 77.05 5.42
N GLY A 897 -59.29 75.86 5.01
CA GLY A 897 -60.52 75.61 4.26
C GLY A 897 -60.34 74.40 3.37
#